data_AF-A0A068WXG9-F1
#
_entry.id   AF-A0A068WXG9-F1
#
_cell.length_a   1.000
_cell.length_b   1.000
_cell.length_c   1.000
_cell.angle_alpha   90.00
_cell.angle_beta   90.00
_cell.angle_gamma   90.00
#
_symmetry.space_group_name_H-M   'P 1'
#
loop_
_entity.id
_entity.type
_entity.pdbx_description
1 polymer ?
#
loop_
_entity_poly.entity_id
_entity_poly.type
_entity_poly.pdbx_seq_one_letter_code
_entity_poly.pdbx_strand_id
1 'polypeptide(L)'
;MSERNGKGNIRDSRKSSARSFEFDIPKLPIERNEMKNHLLSRQLARPAHGDQPSHFQASPNLTPKEARFRLSPVQFETPSEPLTNGNSSGGLKDASYLIAPLKTSEGDTKFHVDEEDDLRTNKVIPEVVRASPIRHLVEYQRVCIGEANTPGLRTHTCNLRTVGRPETCITYQITTNLMLSAPVTVDDLQEAAVALLKSMELRDKYMRASLQKNGRVAKRYLRLARLGSREELQPPRDAFYYTTSSSTRDYPIHPPEIEGDPFAVKYWPEALPAVVCFHKGIAKLEPISKAGLANTQLPQLPFFTLEDFIRDEKTMRMFVANGPLKSFAYRRLCFLSSKFDLHVLLNAGGETLEQKNVPHRDFYNIRKVDTHVHAASCMNQKHLLRFIKKCMRSRANEFVCLDKNTEEPITLKQLMEQLGISPYDMNIDNLDVHADRNTFHRFDKFNAKYNPIGQSQLREVFLKTDNYCKGAFFAHVLKEVFSDLEESKYQNAEPRLSIYGRSRHEWDDLAKWAIDFRVYSPNIRWVIQVPRLYDVYKSKKAVETFQDMIVNIFQPLFEVTLDPASHPELHAFLEHVSAFDSVDDESKVDPIHFDYGVPTADQWNRIENPPYTYYIFYMYANIAVLNQLRHHQKLHVFALRPHCGEAGSVSHLISTFLLAESINHGLLLRKAPVLQYLFYLCQIGLAMSPLSNNSLFLEYPRNPLKDFLARGLHVSLSTDDPLQFHFTKEPLMEEYSIAAQVWKLSFTDMCELARNSVLISGFPDVVKSHWLGLNYWQEEEGVVSNDITRTNLPNIRLAYRYETLTHELHLLVTAALDVNITDDGGGIGFKNSDLCASPLHVIPSNLLQMNHFDDNHRCGDGYDDDDDVN
;
A
#
# COMPACT_ATOMS: atom_id res chain seq x y z
N MET A 1 63.55 19.37 -31.02
CA MET A 1 64.37 20.14 -30.06
C MET A 1 63.45 20.56 -28.92
N SER A 2 63.81 20.47 -27.63
CA SER A 2 64.97 19.78 -27.04
C SER A 2 64.86 19.72 -25.51
N GLU A 3 64.76 18.50 -24.96
CA GLU A 3 65.16 18.13 -23.58
C GLU A 3 64.35 18.73 -22.39
N ARG A 4 64.38 18.21 -21.14
CA ARG A 4 65.29 17.23 -20.48
C ARG A 4 64.59 16.06 -19.77
N ASN A 5 65.40 15.00 -19.57
CA ASN A 5 65.03 13.74 -18.93
C ASN A 5 64.97 13.82 -17.39
N GLY A 6 64.21 12.89 -16.79
CA GLY A 6 64.34 12.51 -15.37
C GLY A 6 63.85 11.08 -15.13
N LYS A 7 64.77 10.12 -14.98
CA LYS A 7 64.42 8.72 -14.60
C LYS A 7 64.24 8.63 -13.07
N GLY A 8 63.28 7.84 -12.60
CA GLY A 8 63.14 7.51 -11.17
C GLY A 8 62.27 6.28 -10.93
N ASN A 9 62.87 5.17 -10.52
CA ASN A 9 62.13 4.03 -9.96
C ASN A 9 61.73 4.36 -8.52
N ILE A 10 60.48 4.10 -8.14
CA ILE A 10 60.06 4.06 -6.73
C ILE A 10 59.35 2.74 -6.46
N ARG A 11 59.98 1.89 -5.64
CA ARG A 11 59.27 0.97 -4.76
C ARG A 11 58.86 1.80 -3.54
N ASP A 12 57.57 1.90 -3.23
CA ASP A 12 57.12 2.49 -1.96
C ASP A 12 56.62 1.37 -1.04
N SER A 13 57.04 1.41 0.22
CA SER A 13 56.74 0.40 1.23
C SER A 13 56.42 1.10 2.54
N ARG A 14 55.14 1.23 2.87
CA ARG A 14 54.69 1.99 4.04
C ARG A 14 54.10 1.09 5.12
N LYS A 15 54.79 1.05 6.25
CA LYS A 15 54.18 0.75 7.55
C LYS A 15 53.55 2.03 8.09
N SER A 16 52.36 1.92 8.66
CA SER A 16 51.80 2.89 9.61
C SER A 16 50.94 2.12 10.60
N SER A 17 51.45 1.77 11.79
CA SER A 17 51.49 2.65 12.97
C SER A 17 50.09 3.11 13.38
N ALA A 18 49.48 2.37 14.30
CA ALA A 18 48.22 2.76 14.90
C ALA A 18 48.36 4.10 15.66
N ARG A 19 47.33 4.95 15.57
CA ARG A 19 47.06 6.04 16.51
C ARG A 19 45.58 6.04 16.81
N SER A 20 45.26 5.99 18.11
CA SER A 20 43.93 6.30 18.60
C SER A 20 43.62 7.78 18.33
N PHE A 21 42.40 8.06 17.92
CA PHE A 21 41.81 9.39 17.93
C PHE A 21 40.48 9.29 18.67
N GLU A 22 40.46 9.82 19.89
CA GLU A 22 39.22 10.07 20.63
C GLU A 22 38.48 11.24 19.97
N PHE A 23 37.16 11.17 19.92
CA PHE A 23 36.31 12.28 19.47
C PHE A 23 35.60 12.88 20.68
N ASP A 24 35.96 14.11 21.03
CA ASP A 24 35.29 14.88 22.08
C ASP A 24 33.83 15.15 21.72
N ILE A 25 32.92 14.81 22.63
CA ILE A 25 31.49 15.10 22.52
C ILE A 25 31.19 16.38 23.33
N PRO A 26 30.74 17.48 22.70
CA PRO A 26 30.40 18.70 23.42
C PRO A 26 29.22 18.50 24.38
N LYS A 27 29.49 18.54 25.69
CA LYS A 27 28.45 18.55 26.73
C LYS A 27 27.87 19.95 26.89
N LEU A 28 26.67 20.18 26.33
CA LEU A 28 25.85 21.34 26.67
C LEU A 28 24.80 20.97 27.74
N PRO A 29 24.57 21.81 28.77
CA PRO A 29 23.66 21.50 29.86
C PRO A 29 22.19 21.73 29.48
N ILE A 30 21.33 20.76 29.76
CA ILE A 30 19.87 20.92 29.67
C ILE A 30 19.38 21.56 30.97
N GLU A 31 18.73 22.72 30.88
CA GLU A 31 18.20 23.42 32.06
C GLU A 31 17.03 22.67 32.70
N ARG A 32 17.08 22.50 34.02
CA ARG A 32 16.24 21.52 34.74
C ARG A 32 14.80 22.00 35.05
N ASN A 33 14.36 23.11 34.46
CA ASN A 33 13.13 23.81 34.84
C ASN A 33 11.93 23.54 33.92
N GLU A 34 12.12 23.33 32.62
CA GLU A 34 11.00 23.17 31.68
C GLU A 34 10.17 21.89 31.93
N MET A 35 10.83 20.79 32.33
CA MET A 35 10.17 19.53 32.66
C MET A 35 9.19 19.61 33.83
N LYS A 36 9.34 20.57 34.78
CA LYS A 36 8.38 20.72 35.89
C LYS A 36 7.03 21.25 35.43
N ASN A 37 7.03 22.23 34.53
CA ASN A 37 5.80 22.86 34.04
C ASN A 37 4.97 21.90 33.17
N HIS A 38 5.63 21.01 32.41
CA HIS A 38 4.94 20.03 31.56
C HIS A 38 4.32 18.85 32.34
N LEU A 39 4.81 18.56 33.56
CA LEU A 39 4.20 17.55 34.44
C LEU A 39 2.99 18.08 35.21
N LEU A 40 3.01 19.36 35.62
CA LEU A 40 1.90 20.00 36.34
C LEU A 40 0.64 20.15 35.47
N SER A 41 0.79 20.40 34.15
CA SER A 41 -0.35 20.56 33.24
C SER A 41 -1.21 19.30 33.08
N ARG A 42 -0.66 18.10 33.31
CA ARG A 42 -1.38 16.82 33.20
C ARG A 42 -2.22 16.44 34.42
N GLN A 43 -2.05 17.09 35.57
CA GLN A 43 -2.82 16.75 36.78
C GLN A 43 -4.19 17.44 36.88
N LEU A 44 -4.49 18.42 36.03
CA LEU A 44 -5.74 19.21 36.07
C LEU A 44 -6.78 18.82 35.00
N ALA A 45 -6.56 17.72 34.27
CA ALA A 45 -7.43 17.27 33.18
C ALA A 45 -8.08 15.90 33.45
N ARG A 46 -9.16 15.89 34.25
CA ARG A 46 -10.08 14.76 34.41
C ARG A 46 -11.54 15.24 34.52
N PRO A 47 -12.41 14.95 33.54
CA PRO A 47 -13.86 14.88 33.73
C PRO A 47 -14.26 13.54 34.39
N ALA A 48 -15.48 13.47 34.94
CA ALA A 48 -16.05 12.27 35.56
C ALA A 48 -17.02 11.51 34.61
N HIS A 49 -17.53 10.36 35.08
CA HIS A 49 -18.40 9.42 34.34
C HIS A 49 -19.81 9.94 34.06
N GLY A 50 -20.50 9.33 33.08
CA GLY A 50 -21.95 9.43 32.84
C GLY A 50 -22.37 8.72 31.54
N ASP A 51 -23.46 7.94 31.57
CA ASP A 51 -23.86 7.02 30.49
C ASP A 51 -25.07 7.48 29.65
N GLN A 52 -24.97 7.26 28.33
CA GLN A 52 -26.01 6.84 27.35
C GLN A 52 -27.32 7.68 27.18
N PRO A 53 -28.10 7.47 26.08
CA PRO A 53 -28.74 8.58 25.36
C PRO A 53 -30.27 8.73 25.50
N SER A 54 -30.77 9.87 25.00
CA SER A 54 -32.19 10.10 24.70
C SER A 54 -32.36 10.83 23.34
N HIS A 55 -33.60 10.89 22.83
CA HIS A 55 -33.93 11.21 21.43
C HIS A 55 -34.46 12.65 21.16
N PHE A 56 -34.58 12.96 19.86
CA PHE A 56 -35.49 13.92 19.20
C PHE A 56 -35.11 15.42 19.04
N GLN A 57 -34.68 15.74 17.80
CA GLN A 57 -35.19 16.76 16.87
C GLN A 57 -35.31 18.27 17.21
N ALA A 58 -35.26 19.04 16.11
CA ALA A 58 -35.74 20.40 15.88
C ALA A 58 -34.82 21.60 16.22
N SER A 59 -35.07 22.69 15.48
CA SER A 59 -34.37 23.99 15.45
C SER A 59 -35.43 25.05 15.09
N PRO A 60 -35.15 26.38 14.97
CA PRO A 60 -33.89 27.11 15.18
C PRO A 60 -34.08 28.41 16.02
N ASN A 61 -33.14 29.36 15.88
CA ASN A 61 -33.23 30.81 16.21
C ASN A 61 -33.14 31.26 17.69
N LEU A 62 -32.00 31.84 18.07
CA LEU A 62 -31.83 33.31 18.27
C LEU A 62 -30.39 33.66 18.68
N THR A 63 -30.00 34.93 18.51
CA THR A 63 -28.65 35.47 18.81
C THR A 63 -28.73 36.64 19.84
N PRO A 64 -27.63 37.33 20.22
CA PRO A 64 -26.92 37.00 21.44
C PRO A 64 -26.91 38.15 22.48
N LYS A 65 -26.62 37.84 23.75
CA LYS A 65 -26.23 38.85 24.75
C LYS A 65 -25.12 38.38 25.68
N GLU A 66 -24.26 39.32 26.03
CA GLU A 66 -23.13 39.15 26.94
C GLU A 66 -23.58 39.16 28.41
N ALA A 67 -22.93 38.35 29.25
CA ALA A 67 -22.91 38.55 30.70
C ALA A 67 -21.62 37.98 31.31
N ARG A 68 -20.71 38.85 31.77
CA ARG A 68 -19.61 38.47 32.67
C ARG A 68 -20.13 38.43 34.10
N PHE A 69 -19.82 37.39 34.88
CA PHE A 69 -19.83 37.49 36.34
C PHE A 69 -18.62 36.80 36.99
N ARG A 70 -18.28 37.24 38.21
CA ARG A 70 -17.09 36.84 38.96
C ARG A 70 -17.41 35.75 39.99
N LEU A 71 -16.39 34.97 40.34
CA LEU A 71 -16.37 34.06 41.48
C LEU A 71 -16.12 34.80 42.80
N SER A 72 -16.79 34.37 43.88
CA SER A 72 -16.25 34.20 45.24
C SER A 72 -17.33 33.60 46.19
N PRO A 73 -16.98 33.04 47.37
CA PRO A 73 -17.62 31.81 47.88
C PRO A 73 -18.29 31.94 49.26
N VAL A 74 -18.80 30.83 49.84
CA VAL A 74 -18.72 30.45 51.28
C VAL A 74 -19.19 28.99 51.54
N GLN A 75 -18.98 28.48 52.77
CA GLN A 75 -18.88 27.09 53.24
C GLN A 75 -20.19 26.47 53.83
N PHE A 76 -20.04 25.32 54.53
CA PHE A 76 -20.93 24.71 55.57
C PHE A 76 -22.12 23.86 55.06
N GLU A 77 -22.58 22.76 55.71
CA GLU A 77 -22.09 21.97 56.87
C GLU A 77 -22.63 20.50 56.85
N THR A 78 -22.23 19.64 57.81
CA THR A 78 -22.73 18.26 58.05
C THR A 78 -23.44 18.15 59.41
N PRO A 79 -24.55 17.39 59.57
CA PRO A 79 -24.50 15.98 60.04
C PRO A 79 -25.60 15.09 59.37
N SER A 80 -26.03 13.87 59.77
CA SER A 80 -25.85 13.04 60.99
C SER A 80 -26.07 11.52 60.72
N GLU A 81 -25.72 10.67 61.69
CA GLU A 81 -26.16 9.26 61.87
C GLU A 81 -27.33 9.19 62.93
N PRO A 82 -27.89 8.06 63.49
CA PRO A 82 -27.20 6.83 63.96
C PRO A 82 -28.02 5.47 64.09
N LEU A 83 -27.37 4.44 64.69
CA LEU A 83 -27.92 3.20 65.35
C LEU A 83 -28.55 2.08 64.47
N THR A 84 -28.52 0.75 64.74
CA THR A 84 -27.88 -0.21 65.69
C THR A 84 -28.10 -1.66 65.14
N ASN A 85 -27.71 -2.85 65.68
CA ASN A 85 -27.12 -3.33 66.95
C ASN A 85 -26.42 -4.71 66.79
N GLY A 86 -25.76 -5.24 67.85
CA GLY A 86 -25.51 -6.68 68.09
C GLY A 86 -24.19 -7.26 67.52
N ASN A 87 -23.06 -7.32 68.25
CA ASN A 87 -22.66 -8.23 69.35
C ASN A 87 -22.57 -9.72 69.00
N SER A 88 -21.57 -10.50 69.46
CA SER A 88 -20.20 -10.23 69.98
C SER A 88 -19.47 -11.58 70.12
N SER A 89 -18.19 -11.77 69.80
CA SER A 89 -17.02 -11.54 70.67
C SER A 89 -15.87 -12.47 70.16
N GLY A 90 -14.58 -12.18 70.32
CA GLY A 90 -13.94 -10.92 70.68
C GLY A 90 -12.41 -10.98 70.57
N GLY A 91 -11.79 -9.82 70.28
CA GLY A 91 -10.53 -9.36 70.88
C GLY A 91 -9.19 -9.88 70.31
N LEU A 92 -8.13 -9.07 70.26
CA LEU A 92 -8.00 -7.64 70.55
C LEU A 92 -6.63 -7.13 70.02
N LYS A 93 -6.57 -5.90 69.48
CA LYS A 93 -5.35 -5.11 69.14
C LYS A 93 -4.50 -5.55 67.92
N ASP A 94 -3.81 -4.66 67.19
CA ASP A 94 -3.95 -3.20 66.99
C ASP A 94 -3.14 -2.71 65.76
N ALA A 95 -3.36 -1.44 65.38
CA ALA A 95 -2.39 -0.48 64.79
C ALA A 95 -1.85 -0.63 63.33
N SER A 96 -2.46 0.20 62.47
CA SER A 96 -1.82 1.26 61.63
C SER A 96 -0.76 0.96 60.56
N TYR A 97 -1.02 1.50 59.35
CA TYR A 97 0.01 2.01 58.43
C TYR A 97 0.87 3.12 59.07
N LEU A 98 2.14 3.26 58.65
CA LEU A 98 2.79 4.55 58.31
C LEU A 98 4.25 4.38 57.79
N ILE A 99 4.60 5.18 56.77
CA ILE A 99 5.96 5.70 56.43
C ILE A 99 7.02 4.73 55.80
N ALA A 100 7.91 5.34 55.01
CA ALA A 100 9.05 4.77 54.24
C ALA A 100 10.36 4.82 55.08
N PRO A 101 11.62 4.79 54.56
CA PRO A 101 12.17 4.64 53.19
C PRO A 101 13.23 3.50 53.11
N LEU A 102 14.09 3.48 52.07
CA LEU A 102 15.53 3.17 52.25
C LEU A 102 16.46 3.49 51.05
N LYS A 103 17.71 3.85 51.38
CA LYS A 103 18.87 4.20 50.54
C LYS A 103 20.13 4.30 51.43
N THR A 104 21.38 4.08 50.99
CA THR A 104 21.96 3.39 49.82
C THR A 104 23.44 3.12 50.11
N SER A 105 23.96 1.94 49.76
CA SER A 105 25.39 1.59 49.68
C SER A 105 25.52 0.42 48.69
N GLU A 106 26.42 0.38 47.70
CA GLU A 106 27.90 0.47 47.74
C GLU A 106 28.57 -0.79 48.33
N GLY A 107 29.54 -1.36 47.59
CA GLY A 107 30.28 -2.57 47.94
C GLY A 107 30.98 -3.22 46.73
N ASP A 108 32.31 -3.09 46.66
CA ASP A 108 33.22 -3.71 45.67
C ASP A 108 33.23 -5.27 45.77
N THR A 109 33.62 -6.05 44.76
CA THR A 109 35.05 -6.18 44.38
C THR A 109 35.34 -6.95 43.08
N LYS A 110 36.49 -6.56 42.51
CA LYS A 110 37.35 -7.15 41.46
C LYS A 110 37.27 -8.67 41.25
N PHE A 111 37.38 -9.09 39.99
CA PHE A 111 37.90 -10.41 39.60
C PHE A 111 39.39 -10.34 39.24
N HIS A 112 40.09 -11.46 39.41
CA HIS A 112 41.53 -11.60 39.12
C HIS A 112 41.77 -12.13 37.70
N VAL A 113 42.99 -11.89 37.19
CA VAL A 113 43.55 -12.56 36.01
C VAL A 113 44.51 -13.64 36.49
N ASP A 114 44.50 -14.78 35.82
CA ASP A 114 45.63 -15.71 35.73
C ASP A 114 45.82 -16.08 34.24
N GLU A 115 47.07 -16.14 33.80
CA GLU A 115 47.50 -16.58 32.47
C GLU A 115 48.18 -17.94 32.60
N GLU A 116 48.00 -18.85 31.64
CA GLU A 116 48.96 -19.94 31.42
C GLU A 116 49.12 -20.19 29.92
N ASP A 117 50.38 -20.29 29.49
CA ASP A 117 50.84 -20.27 28.10
C ASP A 117 51.53 -21.62 27.80
N ASP A 118 51.22 -22.28 26.67
CA ASP A 118 52.08 -23.36 26.17
C ASP A 118 51.98 -23.56 24.64
N LEU A 119 53.01 -24.18 24.06
CA LEU A 119 53.55 -23.74 22.77
C LEU A 119 53.78 -24.88 21.74
N ARG A 120 53.55 -24.54 20.46
CA ARG A 120 53.91 -25.29 19.22
C ARG A 120 52.96 -26.47 18.88
N THR A 121 52.59 -26.70 17.62
CA THR A 121 53.47 -26.81 16.44
C THR A 121 52.75 -26.52 15.11
N ASN A 122 53.51 -26.07 14.10
CA ASN A 122 53.02 -25.91 12.72
C ASN A 122 52.88 -27.25 11.98
N LYS A 123 51.74 -27.45 11.31
CA LYS A 123 51.66 -28.28 10.09
C LYS A 123 50.77 -27.59 9.05
N VAL A 124 51.34 -27.30 7.89
CA VAL A 124 50.61 -26.81 6.71
C VAL A 124 50.12 -28.01 5.91
N ILE A 125 48.83 -28.05 5.57
CA ILE A 125 48.25 -28.96 4.59
C ILE A 125 47.41 -28.10 3.61
N PRO A 126 47.78 -28.02 2.32
CA PRO A 126 47.04 -27.23 1.34
C PRO A 126 45.95 -28.07 0.66
N GLU A 127 44.77 -28.15 1.27
CA GLU A 127 43.63 -28.86 0.65
C GLU A 127 42.67 -27.87 -0.02
N VAL A 128 42.54 -27.98 -1.35
CA VAL A 128 41.71 -27.07 -2.17
C VAL A 128 40.24 -27.52 -2.10
N VAL A 129 39.61 -27.25 -0.97
CA VAL A 129 38.17 -27.44 -0.80
C VAL A 129 37.43 -26.42 -1.66
N ARG A 130 36.77 -26.88 -2.72
CA ARG A 130 35.75 -26.08 -3.43
C ARG A 130 34.64 -25.75 -2.43
N ALA A 131 34.44 -24.48 -2.12
CA ALA A 131 33.42 -24.04 -1.19
C ALA A 131 32.02 -24.32 -1.76
N SER A 132 31.39 -25.41 -1.31
CA SER A 132 29.96 -25.62 -1.47
C SER A 132 29.19 -24.52 -0.72
N PRO A 133 28.12 -23.94 -1.28
CA PRO A 133 27.35 -22.90 -0.59
C PRO A 133 26.73 -23.46 0.70
N ILE A 134 26.90 -22.75 1.81
CA ILE A 134 26.41 -23.16 3.13
C ILE A 134 24.88 -22.96 3.14
N ARG A 135 24.16 -24.08 3.03
CA ARG A 135 22.70 -24.12 3.20
C ARG A 135 22.38 -24.14 4.68
N HIS A 136 21.89 -23.04 5.24
CA HIS A 136 21.34 -23.09 6.59
C HIS A 136 19.93 -23.69 6.57
N LEU A 137 19.65 -24.54 7.55
CA LEU A 137 18.33 -25.12 7.79
C LEU A 137 17.51 -24.14 8.63
N VAL A 138 16.32 -23.74 8.18
CA VAL A 138 15.41 -22.91 8.98
C VAL A 138 14.48 -23.81 9.77
N GLU A 139 14.84 -24.10 11.02
CA GLU A 139 13.97 -24.75 11.99
C GLU A 139 13.17 -23.68 12.77
N TYR A 140 11.85 -23.86 12.85
CA TYR A 140 10.96 -23.03 13.66
C TYR A 140 9.77 -23.86 14.15
N GLN A 141 9.09 -23.39 15.20
CA GLN A 141 7.91 -24.07 15.71
C GLN A 141 6.73 -23.77 14.79
N ARG A 142 6.38 -24.72 13.90
CA ARG A 142 5.21 -24.61 13.03
C ARG A 142 3.93 -24.44 13.85
N VAL A 143 3.11 -23.49 13.43
CA VAL A 143 1.87 -23.13 14.13
C VAL A 143 0.71 -23.96 13.59
N CYS A 144 0.60 -25.19 14.07
CA CYS A 144 -0.49 -26.10 13.71
C CYS A 144 -1.76 -25.79 14.52
N ILE A 145 -2.88 -25.57 13.83
CA ILE A 145 -4.22 -25.37 14.40
C ILE A 145 -5.23 -26.04 13.42
N GLY A 146 -5.52 -27.34 13.59
CA GLY A 146 -6.20 -28.17 12.59
C GLY A 146 -5.29 -29.32 12.11
N GLU A 147 -5.84 -30.54 11.97
CA GLU A 147 -5.05 -31.78 12.09
C GLU A 147 -5.34 -32.87 11.02
N ALA A 148 -5.60 -34.14 11.39
CA ALA A 148 -5.31 -35.32 10.56
C ALA A 148 -6.23 -36.54 10.82
N ASN A 149 -6.60 -37.31 9.78
CA ASN A 149 -7.07 -38.69 9.98
C ASN A 149 -6.98 -39.60 8.73
N THR A 150 -6.14 -40.64 8.78
CA THR A 150 -6.46 -42.02 8.34
C THR A 150 -5.32 -42.98 8.75
N PRO A 151 -5.60 -44.25 9.09
CA PRO A 151 -4.62 -45.09 9.76
C PRO A 151 -3.70 -45.86 8.82
N GLY A 152 -2.40 -45.57 8.92
CA GLY A 152 -1.34 -46.54 8.66
C GLY A 152 -0.47 -46.29 7.42
N LEU A 153 0.81 -45.99 7.65
CA LEU A 153 1.89 -46.63 6.89
C LEU A 153 3.15 -46.82 7.74
N ARG A 154 4.09 -47.60 7.19
CA ARG A 154 5.26 -48.16 7.86
C ARG A 154 6.31 -47.10 8.23
N THR A 155 7.04 -47.36 9.31
CA THR A 155 8.29 -46.68 9.65
C THR A 155 9.34 -46.90 8.55
N HIS A 156 9.63 -45.85 7.76
CA HIS A 156 10.77 -45.84 6.84
C HIS A 156 11.99 -45.21 7.51
N THR A 157 12.89 -46.06 8.01
CA THR A 157 14.19 -45.65 8.55
C THR A 157 15.15 -45.24 7.42
N CYS A 158 15.35 -43.94 7.26
CA CYS A 158 16.31 -43.40 6.28
C CYS A 158 17.75 -43.59 6.78
N ASN A 159 18.38 -44.71 6.40
CA ASN A 159 19.77 -45.04 6.74
C ASN A 159 20.80 -44.22 5.93
N LEU A 160 20.93 -42.93 6.25
CA LEU A 160 22.08 -42.14 5.81
C LEU A 160 23.28 -42.38 6.74
N ARG A 161 24.27 -43.13 6.25
CA ARG A 161 25.53 -43.40 6.97
C ARG A 161 26.46 -42.18 6.96
N THR A 162 26.38 -41.35 7.99
CA THR A 162 27.47 -40.45 8.41
C THR A 162 27.90 -40.77 9.84
N VAL A 163 29.21 -40.70 10.10
CA VAL A 163 29.79 -41.21 11.35
C VAL A 163 29.83 -40.11 12.42
N GLY A 164 28.93 -40.16 13.40
CA GLY A 164 29.01 -39.31 14.59
C GLY A 164 27.72 -39.18 15.39
N ARG A 165 27.64 -39.91 16.53
CA ARG A 165 26.64 -39.85 17.62
C ARG A 165 25.14 -40.00 17.24
N PRO A 166 24.39 -40.91 17.91
CA PRO A 166 22.93 -40.96 17.76
C PRO A 166 22.26 -39.92 18.66
N GLU A 167 21.95 -38.74 18.12
CA GLU A 167 21.03 -37.82 18.78
C GLU A 167 19.58 -38.27 18.49
N THR A 168 18.91 -38.78 19.52
CA THR A 168 17.51 -39.20 19.45
C THR A 168 16.61 -37.97 19.40
N CYS A 169 16.33 -37.47 18.19
CA CYS A 169 15.30 -36.46 17.97
C CYS A 169 13.92 -37.06 18.27
N ILE A 170 13.46 -36.92 19.52
CA ILE A 170 12.11 -37.32 19.93
C ILE A 170 11.16 -36.19 19.55
N THR A 171 10.70 -36.21 18.29
CA THR A 171 9.69 -35.28 17.79
C THR A 171 8.33 -35.65 18.39
N TYR A 172 7.90 -34.97 19.45
CA TYR A 172 6.57 -35.15 20.04
C TYR A 172 5.49 -34.60 19.11
N GLN A 173 5.00 -35.42 18.18
CA GLN A 173 3.80 -35.11 17.41
C GLN A 173 2.56 -35.25 18.30
N ILE A 174 1.77 -34.18 18.40
CA ILE A 174 0.43 -34.16 18.99
C ILE A 174 -0.52 -33.69 17.87
N THR A 175 -1.56 -34.47 17.59
CA THR A 175 -2.46 -34.30 16.42
C THR A 175 -3.87 -34.78 16.75
N THR A 176 -4.87 -33.89 16.77
CA THR A 176 -6.07 -34.04 17.63
C THR A 176 -7.41 -33.39 17.17
N ASN A 177 -7.63 -33.01 15.91
CA ASN A 177 -8.99 -32.92 15.34
C ASN A 177 -9.35 -31.85 14.27
N LEU A 178 -8.90 -30.60 14.41
CA LEU A 178 -9.91 -29.52 14.50
C LEU A 178 -10.09 -28.59 13.26
N MET A 179 -10.66 -29.11 12.16
CA MET A 179 -11.09 -28.30 10.99
C MET A 179 -12.38 -27.46 11.21
N LEU A 180 -13.17 -27.73 12.26
CA LEU A 180 -14.55 -27.25 12.42
C LEU A 180 -14.84 -26.63 13.81
N SER A 181 -14.23 -25.49 14.13
CA SER A 181 -14.49 -24.73 15.38
C SER A 181 -15.67 -23.73 15.29
N ALA A 182 -16.60 -23.95 14.36
CA ALA A 182 -17.94 -23.35 14.26
C ALA A 182 -18.72 -24.15 13.19
N PRO A 183 -20.08 -24.13 13.18
CA PRO A 183 -20.83 -24.76 12.10
C PRO A 183 -20.56 -24.07 10.76
N VAL A 184 -19.77 -24.74 9.94
CA VAL A 184 -19.62 -24.59 8.49
C VAL A 184 -19.86 -26.01 7.98
N THR A 185 -20.90 -26.25 7.19
CA THR A 185 -21.07 -27.58 6.58
C THR A 185 -19.98 -27.81 5.53
N VAL A 186 -19.83 -29.05 5.05
CA VAL A 186 -18.95 -29.30 3.90
C VAL A 186 -19.44 -28.48 2.70
N ASP A 187 -20.75 -28.39 2.53
CA ASP A 187 -21.46 -27.61 1.52
C ASP A 187 -21.19 -26.09 1.65
N ASP A 188 -21.28 -25.50 2.86
CA ASP A 188 -20.91 -24.09 3.11
C ASP A 188 -19.47 -23.77 2.66
N LEU A 189 -18.53 -24.70 2.93
CA LEU A 189 -17.13 -24.57 2.55
C LEU A 189 -16.97 -24.71 1.02
N GLN A 190 -17.71 -25.61 0.39
CA GLN A 190 -17.71 -25.83 -1.05
C GLN A 190 -18.27 -24.63 -1.81
N GLU A 191 -19.44 -24.11 -1.43
CA GLU A 191 -20.01 -22.88 -2.02
C GLU A 191 -19.05 -21.69 -1.88
N ALA A 192 -18.50 -21.50 -0.67
CA ALA A 192 -17.55 -20.43 -0.42
C ALA A 192 -16.27 -20.57 -1.25
N ALA A 193 -15.75 -21.80 -1.41
CA ALA A 193 -14.59 -22.09 -2.23
C ALA A 193 -14.83 -21.77 -3.71
N VAL A 194 -15.95 -22.22 -4.28
CA VAL A 194 -16.31 -21.93 -5.69
C VAL A 194 -16.47 -20.42 -5.91
N ALA A 195 -17.17 -19.71 -5.03
CA ALA A 195 -17.36 -18.26 -5.14
C ALA A 195 -16.04 -17.46 -5.02
N LEU A 196 -15.15 -17.85 -4.10
CA LEU A 196 -13.84 -17.21 -3.91
C LEU A 196 -12.91 -17.49 -5.09
N LEU A 197 -12.80 -18.74 -5.54
CA LEU A 197 -12.01 -19.09 -6.72
C LEU A 197 -12.53 -18.38 -7.97
N LYS A 198 -13.85 -18.27 -8.16
CA LYS A 198 -14.43 -17.53 -9.29
C LYS A 198 -14.14 -16.03 -9.22
N SER A 199 -14.15 -15.46 -8.03
CA SER A 199 -13.71 -14.07 -7.80
C SER A 199 -12.24 -13.87 -8.21
N MET A 200 -11.37 -14.80 -7.81
CA MET A 200 -9.94 -14.78 -8.17
C MET A 200 -9.72 -15.01 -9.68
N GLU A 201 -10.54 -15.83 -10.35
CA GLU A 201 -10.51 -15.99 -11.81
C GLU A 201 -10.87 -14.69 -12.55
N LEU A 202 -11.91 -13.97 -12.09
CA LEU A 202 -12.32 -12.70 -12.68
C LEU A 202 -11.19 -11.66 -12.57
N ARG A 203 -10.51 -11.57 -11.41
CA ARG A 203 -9.29 -10.77 -11.29
C ARG A 203 -8.19 -11.25 -12.25
N ASP A 204 -7.90 -12.55 -12.32
CA ASP A 204 -6.85 -13.10 -13.19
C ASP A 204 -7.11 -12.81 -14.69
N LYS A 205 -8.36 -12.84 -15.15
CA LYS A 205 -8.78 -12.40 -16.49
C LYS A 205 -8.30 -10.97 -16.78
N TYR A 206 -8.65 -10.01 -15.93
CA TYR A 206 -8.31 -8.59 -16.13
C TYR A 206 -6.81 -8.29 -15.91
N MET A 207 -6.17 -8.94 -14.93
CA MET A 207 -4.74 -8.81 -14.69
C MET A 207 -3.90 -9.33 -15.86
N ARG A 208 -4.25 -10.49 -16.46
CA ARG A 208 -3.59 -10.98 -17.68
C ARG A 208 -3.84 -10.08 -18.90
N ALA A 209 -5.07 -9.62 -19.10
CA ALA A 209 -5.40 -8.76 -20.24
C ALA A 209 -4.66 -7.41 -20.22
N SER A 210 -4.29 -6.93 -19.03
CA SER A 210 -3.59 -5.64 -18.82
C SER A 210 -2.08 -5.77 -18.57
N LEU A 211 -1.53 -6.99 -18.53
CA LEU A 211 -0.14 -7.30 -18.15
C LEU A 211 0.27 -6.85 -16.74
N GLN A 212 -0.69 -6.59 -15.85
CA GLN A 212 -0.45 -6.19 -14.45
C GLN A 212 0.00 -7.37 -13.56
N LYS A 213 0.75 -7.03 -12.50
CA LYS A 213 1.21 -7.98 -11.49
C LYS A 213 0.02 -8.44 -10.62
N ASN A 214 0.00 -9.73 -10.30
CA ASN A 214 -1.04 -10.39 -9.49
C ASN A 214 -0.42 -11.67 -8.90
N GLY A 215 -0.72 -12.01 -7.63
CA GLY A 215 0.08 -12.92 -6.79
C GLY A 215 0.45 -14.25 -7.46
N ARG A 216 1.73 -14.63 -7.40
CA ARG A 216 2.24 -15.83 -8.12
C ARG A 216 1.65 -17.11 -7.55
N VAL A 217 1.58 -17.22 -6.22
CA VAL A 217 0.98 -18.37 -5.53
C VAL A 217 -0.51 -18.49 -5.89
N ALA A 218 -1.26 -17.38 -5.88
CA ALA A 218 -2.66 -17.38 -6.31
C ALA A 218 -2.83 -17.90 -7.75
N LYS A 219 -1.99 -17.46 -8.70
CA LYS A 219 -1.98 -17.97 -10.08
C LYS A 219 -1.62 -19.46 -10.16
N ARG A 220 -0.67 -19.94 -9.36
CA ARG A 220 -0.30 -21.37 -9.27
C ARG A 220 -1.50 -22.21 -8.82
N TYR A 221 -2.20 -21.81 -7.76
CA TYR A 221 -3.37 -22.54 -7.26
C TYR A 221 -4.58 -22.46 -8.21
N LEU A 222 -4.82 -21.32 -8.87
CA LEU A 222 -5.82 -21.22 -9.94
C LEU A 222 -5.51 -22.14 -11.13
N ARG A 223 -4.23 -22.30 -11.50
CA ARG A 223 -3.81 -23.25 -12.55
C ARG A 223 -4.08 -24.69 -12.12
N LEU A 224 -3.76 -25.05 -10.86
CA LEU A 224 -4.01 -26.40 -10.34
C LEU A 224 -5.51 -26.71 -10.27
N ALA A 225 -6.35 -25.76 -9.84
CA ALA A 225 -7.80 -25.90 -9.85
C ALA A 225 -8.36 -26.20 -11.26
N ARG A 226 -7.89 -25.47 -12.29
CA ARG A 226 -8.27 -25.67 -13.69
C ARG A 226 -7.78 -26.99 -14.30
N LEU A 227 -6.79 -27.65 -13.69
CA LEU A 227 -6.26 -28.94 -14.16
C LEU A 227 -7.02 -30.15 -13.57
N GLY A 228 -7.88 -29.96 -12.57
CA GLY A 228 -8.73 -30.99 -11.98
C GLY A 228 -8.01 -32.09 -11.18
N SER A 229 -6.70 -32.27 -11.36
CA SER A 229 -5.94 -33.37 -10.78
C SER A 229 -5.53 -33.13 -9.32
N ARG A 230 -6.07 -33.95 -8.42
CA ARG A 230 -5.63 -34.05 -7.02
C ARG A 230 -4.19 -34.56 -6.89
N GLU A 231 -3.65 -35.23 -7.92
CA GLU A 231 -2.28 -35.78 -7.93
C GLU A 231 -1.22 -34.69 -8.14
N GLU A 232 -1.55 -33.64 -8.92
CA GLU A 232 -0.72 -32.44 -9.06
C GLU A 232 -0.83 -31.50 -7.85
N LEU A 233 -1.97 -31.54 -7.14
CA LEU A 233 -2.20 -30.83 -5.88
C LEU A 233 -1.47 -31.49 -4.70
N GLN A 234 -0.15 -31.70 -4.83
CA GLN A 234 0.69 -32.16 -3.74
C GLN A 234 0.49 -31.24 -2.52
N PRO A 235 0.38 -31.78 -1.29
CA PRO A 235 0.33 -30.96 -0.10
C PRO A 235 1.60 -30.08 -0.02
N PRO A 236 1.57 -28.94 0.70
CA PRO A 236 2.78 -28.21 1.02
C PRO A 236 3.81 -29.19 1.59
N ARG A 237 4.90 -29.42 0.85
CA ARG A 237 5.89 -30.44 1.23
C ARG A 237 6.46 -30.09 2.60
N ASP A 238 7.01 -31.08 3.28
CA ASP A 238 8.04 -30.87 4.31
C ASP A 238 9.33 -30.36 3.67
N ALA A 239 9.24 -29.17 3.09
CA ALA A 239 10.33 -28.42 2.52
C ALA A 239 11.14 -27.87 3.69
N PHE A 240 12.27 -28.53 3.95
CA PHE A 240 13.38 -27.90 4.64
C PHE A 240 13.74 -26.62 3.87
N TYR A 241 13.36 -25.46 4.42
CA TYR A 241 13.59 -24.17 3.80
C TYR A 241 15.09 -23.86 3.81
N TYR A 242 15.76 -24.13 2.70
CA TYR A 242 17.17 -23.83 2.52
C TYR A 242 17.38 -22.36 2.15
N THR A 243 18.22 -21.67 2.90
CA THR A 243 18.71 -20.35 2.48
C THR A 243 19.79 -20.49 1.40
N THR A 244 19.73 -19.64 0.38
CA THR A 244 20.85 -19.40 -0.54
C THR A 244 21.70 -18.26 0.01
N SER A 245 22.71 -18.59 0.83
CA SER A 245 23.72 -17.60 1.26
C SER A 245 24.64 -17.25 0.08
N SER A 246 24.24 -16.28 -0.74
CA SER A 246 25.12 -15.69 -1.75
C SER A 246 26.24 -14.90 -1.07
N SER A 247 27.47 -14.99 -1.59
CA SER A 247 28.61 -14.36 -0.92
C SER A 247 28.50 -12.83 -0.97
N THR A 248 28.87 -12.17 0.13
CA THR A 248 28.84 -10.71 0.25
C THR A 248 29.90 -10.01 -0.62
N ARG A 249 30.74 -10.75 -1.35
CA ARG A 249 31.74 -10.21 -2.28
C ARG A 249 31.21 -10.01 -3.70
N ASP A 250 30.11 -10.65 -4.07
CA ASP A 250 29.68 -10.76 -5.47
C ASP A 250 28.71 -9.64 -5.91
N TYR A 251 28.30 -8.76 -5.00
CA TYR A 251 27.25 -7.76 -5.25
C TYR A 251 27.56 -6.39 -4.63
N PRO A 252 27.50 -5.28 -5.39
CA PRO A 252 27.70 -3.94 -4.84
C PRO A 252 26.63 -3.54 -3.81
N ILE A 253 26.85 -2.38 -3.18
CA ILE A 253 25.90 -1.78 -2.22
C ILE A 253 24.87 -0.89 -2.96
N HIS A 254 25.27 -0.25 -4.05
CA HIS A 254 24.42 0.57 -4.91
C HIS A 254 23.96 -0.23 -6.13
N PRO A 255 22.73 -0.03 -6.64
CA PRO A 255 22.34 -0.59 -7.94
C PRO A 255 23.28 -0.05 -9.02
N PRO A 256 23.42 -0.72 -10.19
CA PRO A 256 24.31 -0.26 -11.25
C PRO A 256 23.99 1.20 -11.62
N GLU A 257 25.02 2.04 -11.59
CA GLU A 257 24.88 3.47 -11.90
C GLU A 257 24.54 3.64 -13.38
N ILE A 258 23.54 4.48 -13.66
CA ILE A 258 23.13 4.78 -15.04
C ILE A 258 24.04 5.90 -15.55
N GLU A 259 25.18 5.52 -16.13
CA GLU A 259 26.08 6.47 -16.80
C GLU A 259 25.38 7.09 -18.03
N GLY A 260 25.21 8.41 -18.04
CA GLY A 260 24.62 9.16 -19.15
C GLY A 260 23.69 10.28 -18.71
N ASP A 261 22.90 10.80 -19.66
CA ASP A 261 21.76 11.68 -19.35
C ASP A 261 20.50 10.82 -19.18
N PRO A 262 19.81 10.85 -18.01
CA PRO A 262 18.60 10.05 -17.77
C PRO A 262 17.44 10.37 -18.72
N PHE A 263 17.46 11.53 -19.39
CA PHE A 263 16.46 11.95 -20.38
C PHE A 263 16.95 11.85 -21.83
N ALA A 264 18.03 11.11 -22.10
CA ALA A 264 18.52 10.88 -23.46
C ALA A 264 17.47 10.16 -24.32
N VAL A 265 16.86 10.90 -25.26
CA VAL A 265 15.82 10.39 -26.17
C VAL A 265 16.39 9.28 -27.06
N LYS A 266 15.80 8.09 -26.95
CA LYS A 266 16.07 6.95 -27.83
C LYS A 266 14.94 6.88 -28.84
N TYR A 267 15.26 7.07 -30.12
CA TYR A 267 14.29 6.90 -31.21
C TYR A 267 14.11 5.41 -31.53
N TRP A 268 13.54 4.66 -30.58
CA TRP A 268 13.35 3.22 -30.64
C TRP A 268 12.12 2.81 -29.81
N PRO A 269 11.29 1.85 -30.26
CA PRO A 269 11.37 1.10 -31.52
C PRO A 269 11.06 1.93 -32.77
N GLU A 270 11.12 1.30 -33.94
CA GLU A 270 10.70 1.91 -35.20
C GLU A 270 9.19 2.20 -35.22
N ALA A 271 8.80 3.22 -35.99
CA ALA A 271 7.42 3.68 -36.07
C ALA A 271 6.48 2.64 -36.72
N LEU A 272 5.43 2.24 -36.00
CA LEU A 272 4.39 1.36 -36.54
C LEU A 272 3.41 2.17 -37.42
N PRO A 273 3.10 1.74 -38.65
CA PRO A 273 2.22 2.47 -39.57
C PRO A 273 0.73 2.26 -39.22
N ALA A 274 0.34 2.68 -38.01
CA ALA A 274 -1.02 2.68 -37.50
C ALA A 274 -1.37 4.05 -36.89
N VAL A 275 -2.66 4.31 -36.75
CA VAL A 275 -3.21 5.42 -35.99
C VAL A 275 -4.10 4.88 -34.87
N VAL A 276 -4.19 5.62 -33.77
CA VAL A 276 -5.17 5.36 -32.71
C VAL A 276 -6.48 6.07 -33.05
N CYS A 277 -7.59 5.34 -32.97
CA CYS A 277 -8.92 5.90 -32.84
C CYS A 277 -9.53 5.46 -31.51
N PHE A 278 -10.58 6.14 -31.05
CA PHE A 278 -11.31 5.74 -29.84
C PHE A 278 -12.76 5.44 -30.20
N HIS A 279 -13.27 4.31 -29.72
CA HIS A 279 -14.66 3.90 -29.88
C HIS A 279 -15.27 3.64 -28.51
N LYS A 280 -16.40 4.29 -28.21
CA LYS A 280 -17.12 4.14 -26.93
C LYS A 280 -16.26 4.39 -25.66
N GLY A 281 -15.20 5.18 -25.77
CA GLY A 281 -14.22 5.46 -24.71
C GLY A 281 -13.00 4.54 -24.67
N ILE A 282 -12.82 3.63 -25.63
CA ILE A 282 -11.72 2.64 -25.62
C ILE A 282 -10.89 2.80 -26.90
N ALA A 283 -9.57 2.87 -26.75
CA ALA A 283 -8.61 2.96 -27.84
C ALA A 283 -8.62 1.70 -28.72
N LYS A 284 -8.45 1.91 -30.02
CA LYS A 284 -8.33 0.89 -31.07
C LYS A 284 -7.27 1.35 -32.06
N LEU A 285 -6.49 0.42 -32.61
CA LEU A 285 -5.56 0.73 -33.71
C LEU A 285 -6.20 0.45 -35.08
N GLU A 286 -5.91 1.33 -36.03
CA GLU A 286 -6.28 1.18 -37.43
C GLU A 286 -5.04 1.39 -38.32
N PRO A 287 -4.81 0.56 -39.36
CA PRO A 287 -3.62 0.66 -40.19
C PRO A 287 -3.67 1.89 -41.10
N ILE A 288 -2.54 2.56 -41.29
CA ILE A 288 -2.45 3.72 -42.18
C ILE A 288 -2.58 3.24 -43.63
N SER A 289 -3.69 3.59 -44.28
CA SER A 289 -4.07 3.15 -45.64
C SER A 289 -3.29 3.83 -46.78
N LYS A 290 -1.97 3.97 -46.65
CA LYS A 290 -1.09 4.32 -47.77
C LYS A 290 -0.86 3.08 -48.63
N ALA A 291 -1.29 3.17 -49.90
CA ALA A 291 -1.32 2.05 -50.84
C ALA A 291 0.05 1.34 -50.97
N GLY A 292 0.12 0.09 -50.52
CA GLY A 292 1.31 -0.75 -50.63
C GLY A 292 1.46 -1.78 -49.49
N LEU A 293 1.25 -1.38 -48.23
CA LEU A 293 1.47 -2.24 -47.06
C LEU A 293 0.24 -3.08 -46.69
N ALA A 294 -0.13 -4.03 -47.54
CA ALA A 294 -1.21 -4.99 -47.27
C ALA A 294 -0.90 -6.02 -46.15
N ASN A 295 0.34 -6.06 -45.65
CA ASN A 295 0.88 -7.13 -44.79
C ASN A 295 1.31 -6.68 -43.37
N THR A 296 1.06 -5.43 -42.95
CA THR A 296 1.39 -5.01 -41.58
C THR A 296 0.40 -5.63 -40.60
N GLN A 297 0.76 -6.79 -40.02
CA GLN A 297 -0.01 -7.42 -38.95
C GLN A 297 0.12 -6.60 -37.67
N LEU A 298 -0.92 -5.82 -37.36
CA LEU A 298 -1.04 -5.15 -36.07
C LEU A 298 -1.19 -6.18 -34.93
N PRO A 299 -0.71 -5.89 -33.71
CA PRO A 299 -0.91 -6.78 -32.57
C PRO A 299 -2.40 -6.99 -32.30
N GLN A 300 -2.77 -8.21 -31.92
CA GLN A 300 -4.12 -8.51 -31.45
C GLN A 300 -4.31 -7.92 -30.04
N LEU A 301 -4.89 -6.72 -30.00
CA LEU A 301 -5.17 -5.99 -28.77
C LEU A 301 -6.44 -6.53 -28.09
N PRO A 302 -6.52 -6.50 -26.74
CA PRO A 302 -7.67 -6.98 -26.01
C PRO A 302 -8.89 -6.09 -26.27
N PHE A 303 -10.05 -6.73 -26.49
CA PHE A 303 -11.33 -6.05 -26.61
C PHE A 303 -12.07 -6.09 -25.27
N PHE A 304 -12.68 -4.96 -24.88
CA PHE A 304 -13.49 -4.82 -23.67
C PHE A 304 -14.81 -4.13 -24.02
N THR A 305 -15.88 -4.52 -23.34
CA THR A 305 -17.17 -3.81 -23.38
C THR A 305 -17.53 -3.34 -21.97
N LEU A 306 -18.33 -2.28 -21.87
CA LEU A 306 -18.82 -1.78 -20.58
C LEU A 306 -19.80 -2.80 -19.98
N GLU A 307 -20.57 -3.45 -20.84
CA GLU A 307 -21.57 -4.47 -20.56
C GLU A 307 -20.95 -5.75 -19.97
N ASP A 308 -19.82 -6.23 -20.52
CA ASP A 308 -19.04 -7.35 -19.96
C ASP A 308 -18.50 -7.03 -18.56
N PHE A 309 -18.04 -5.80 -18.34
CA PHE A 309 -17.54 -5.39 -17.04
C PHE A 309 -18.66 -5.19 -16.01
N ILE A 310 -19.80 -4.62 -16.40
CA ILE A 310 -21.00 -4.54 -15.54
C ILE A 310 -21.44 -5.95 -15.12
N ARG A 311 -21.45 -6.94 -16.03
CA ARG A 311 -21.77 -8.32 -15.69
C ARG A 311 -20.80 -8.87 -14.63
N ASP A 312 -19.50 -8.74 -14.86
CA ASP A 312 -18.46 -9.32 -14.00
C ASP A 312 -18.38 -8.60 -12.63
N GLU A 313 -18.59 -7.28 -12.58
CA GLU A 313 -18.74 -6.51 -11.33
C GLU A 313 -20.01 -6.92 -10.58
N LYS A 314 -21.14 -7.10 -11.28
CA LYS A 314 -22.40 -7.55 -10.66
C LYS A 314 -22.28 -8.96 -10.06
N THR A 315 -21.55 -9.87 -10.71
CA THR A 315 -21.18 -11.17 -10.14
C THR A 315 -20.37 -11.00 -8.85
N MET A 316 -19.33 -10.17 -8.85
CA MET A 316 -18.58 -9.86 -7.63
C MET A 316 -19.45 -9.22 -6.55
N ARG A 317 -20.37 -8.32 -6.91
CA ARG A 317 -21.30 -7.63 -6.01
C ARG A 317 -22.23 -8.61 -5.32
N MET A 318 -22.70 -9.66 -6.02
CA MET A 318 -23.47 -10.75 -5.42
C MET A 318 -22.62 -11.56 -4.42
N PHE A 319 -21.40 -11.96 -4.76
CA PHE A 319 -20.52 -12.69 -3.83
C PHE A 319 -20.17 -11.85 -2.59
N VAL A 320 -19.84 -10.57 -2.75
CA VAL A 320 -19.53 -9.66 -1.63
C VAL A 320 -20.78 -9.33 -0.79
N ALA A 321 -21.99 -9.50 -1.34
CA ALA A 321 -23.25 -9.36 -0.62
C ALA A 321 -23.71 -10.64 0.11
N ASN A 322 -23.30 -11.83 -0.33
CA ASN A 322 -23.73 -13.13 0.21
C ASN A 322 -23.43 -13.29 1.72
N GLY A 323 -24.43 -13.77 2.48
CA GLY A 323 -24.38 -13.89 3.95
C GLY A 323 -23.46 -15.00 4.47
N PRO A 324 -23.62 -16.26 4.04
CA PRO A 324 -22.69 -17.35 4.34
C PRO A 324 -21.24 -17.01 4.01
N LEU A 325 -20.96 -16.49 2.81
CA LEU A 325 -19.60 -16.14 2.37
C LEU A 325 -18.97 -15.00 3.19
N LYS A 326 -19.73 -13.98 3.59
CA LYS A 326 -19.26 -12.98 4.58
C LYS A 326 -18.84 -13.64 5.89
N SER A 327 -19.65 -14.58 6.38
CA SER A 327 -19.44 -15.28 7.64
C SER A 327 -18.22 -16.21 7.58
N PHE A 328 -18.07 -16.94 6.48
CA PHE A 328 -16.90 -17.77 6.19
C PHE A 328 -15.62 -16.92 6.12
N ALA A 329 -15.59 -15.89 5.27
CA ALA A 329 -14.43 -15.03 5.11
C ALA A 329 -14.05 -14.32 6.42
N TYR A 330 -15.03 -13.87 7.20
CA TYR A 330 -14.78 -13.30 8.54
C TYR A 330 -14.15 -14.31 9.49
N ARG A 331 -14.64 -15.56 9.54
CA ARG A 331 -14.05 -16.63 10.35
C ARG A 331 -12.61 -16.95 9.92
N ARG A 332 -12.30 -17.01 8.61
CA ARG A 332 -10.92 -17.18 8.12
C ARG A 332 -10.02 -16.01 8.52
N LEU A 333 -10.50 -14.76 8.41
CA LEU A 333 -9.73 -13.57 8.82
C LEU A 333 -9.47 -13.51 10.34
N CYS A 334 -10.40 -13.99 11.16
CA CYS A 334 -10.17 -14.18 12.60
C CYS A 334 -9.11 -15.26 12.86
N PHE A 335 -9.23 -16.42 12.20
CA PHE A 335 -8.24 -17.51 12.29
C PHE A 335 -6.83 -17.05 11.90
N LEU A 336 -6.67 -16.32 10.79
CA LEU A 336 -5.39 -15.76 10.36
C LEU A 336 -4.75 -14.83 11.40
N SER A 337 -5.58 -14.05 12.11
CA SER A 337 -5.12 -13.19 13.21
C SER A 337 -4.60 -14.03 14.38
N SER A 338 -5.42 -14.94 14.89
CA SER A 338 -5.05 -15.77 16.06
C SER A 338 -3.89 -16.73 15.77
N LYS A 339 -3.74 -17.20 14.52
CA LYS A 339 -2.58 -17.98 14.08
C LYS A 339 -1.30 -17.13 14.09
N PHE A 340 -1.38 -15.84 13.76
CA PHE A 340 -0.24 -14.93 13.84
C PHE A 340 0.10 -14.56 15.29
N ASP A 341 -0.90 -14.35 16.15
CA ASP A 341 -0.68 -14.11 17.58
C ASP A 341 0.06 -15.31 18.24
N LEU A 342 -0.32 -16.54 17.88
CA LEU A 342 0.37 -17.76 18.32
C LEU A 342 1.76 -17.93 17.68
N HIS A 343 1.95 -17.52 16.42
CA HIS A 343 3.28 -17.48 15.78
C HIS A 343 4.24 -16.55 16.51
N VAL A 344 3.80 -15.34 16.85
CA VAL A 344 4.61 -14.38 17.62
C VAL A 344 4.95 -14.94 19.00
N LEU A 345 3.99 -15.58 19.68
CA LEU A 345 4.21 -16.19 21.00
C LEU A 345 5.30 -17.28 20.99
N LEU A 346 5.34 -18.12 19.95
CA LEU A 346 6.28 -19.24 19.85
C LEU A 346 7.63 -18.85 19.20
N ASN A 347 7.61 -18.02 18.16
CA ASN A 347 8.75 -17.83 17.26
C ASN A 347 9.44 -16.46 17.34
N ALA A 348 8.89 -15.43 18.02
CA ALA A 348 9.50 -14.10 18.04
C ALA A 348 10.94 -14.06 18.60
N GLY A 349 11.27 -14.97 19.52
CA GLY A 349 12.65 -15.16 20.00
C GLY A 349 13.60 -15.66 18.91
N GLY A 350 13.14 -16.60 18.07
CA GLY A 350 13.88 -17.11 16.92
C GLY A 350 14.01 -16.07 15.80
N GLU A 351 12.94 -15.34 15.48
CA GLU A 351 12.97 -14.21 14.54
C GLU A 351 14.00 -13.14 14.96
N THR A 352 14.01 -12.80 16.25
CA THR A 352 14.97 -11.85 16.84
C THR A 352 16.41 -12.38 16.77
N LEU A 353 16.61 -13.70 16.89
CA LEU A 353 17.93 -14.32 16.77
C LEU A 353 18.42 -14.34 15.31
N GLU A 354 17.56 -14.65 14.34
CA GLU A 354 17.88 -14.55 12.91
C GLU A 354 18.35 -13.13 12.54
N GLN A 355 17.63 -12.08 12.96
CA GLN A 355 18.05 -10.69 12.69
C GLN A 355 19.41 -10.36 13.31
N LYS A 356 19.64 -10.74 14.57
CA LYS A 356 20.92 -10.48 15.28
C LYS A 356 22.11 -11.20 14.66
N ASN A 357 21.88 -12.30 13.94
CA ASN A 357 22.92 -13.05 13.25
C ASN A 357 23.29 -12.45 11.88
N VAL A 358 22.59 -11.41 11.39
CA VAL A 358 22.94 -10.71 10.14
C VAL A 358 23.85 -9.52 10.44
N PRO A 359 25.16 -9.57 10.09
CA PRO A 359 26.06 -8.46 10.33
C PRO A 359 25.71 -7.23 9.47
N HIS A 360 25.83 -6.04 10.05
CA HIS A 360 25.59 -4.74 9.39
C HIS A 360 24.18 -4.54 8.82
N ARG A 361 23.16 -5.25 9.33
CA ARG A 361 21.75 -4.99 9.01
C ARG A 361 20.91 -4.69 10.23
N ASP A 362 19.98 -3.77 10.01
CA ASP A 362 19.00 -3.24 10.94
C ASP A 362 17.90 -2.54 10.11
N PHE A 363 16.88 -1.98 10.76
CA PHE A 363 15.78 -1.29 10.06
C PHE A 363 16.20 0.00 9.32
N TYR A 364 17.30 0.66 9.67
CA TYR A 364 17.78 1.85 8.96
C TYR A 364 18.55 1.47 7.69
N ASN A 365 19.29 0.35 7.73
CA ASN A 365 20.15 -0.15 6.66
C ASN A 365 19.44 -1.06 5.62
N ILE A 366 18.11 -1.04 5.57
CA ILE A 366 17.28 -1.74 4.57
C ILE A 366 16.44 -0.78 3.72
N ARG A 367 16.16 -1.21 2.49
CA ARG A 367 15.42 -0.44 1.48
C ARG A 367 13.94 -0.35 1.82
N LYS A 368 13.41 0.88 1.75
CA LYS A 368 11.99 1.19 1.96
C LYS A 368 11.54 2.26 0.95
N VAL A 369 10.36 2.07 0.39
CA VAL A 369 9.78 2.96 -0.62
C VAL A 369 8.54 3.63 -0.06
N ASP A 370 8.43 4.94 -0.19
CA ASP A 370 7.15 5.63 -0.02
C ASP A 370 6.28 5.37 -1.25
N THR A 371 5.41 4.38 -1.16
CA THR A 371 4.53 3.93 -2.25
C THR A 371 3.35 4.87 -2.49
N HIS A 372 3.02 5.73 -1.52
CA HIS A 372 1.98 6.74 -1.69
C HIS A 372 2.38 8.10 -1.10
N VAL A 373 2.81 9.01 -1.99
CA VAL A 373 3.02 10.43 -1.68
C VAL A 373 2.65 11.31 -2.88
N HIS A 374 2.06 12.47 -2.64
CA HIS A 374 1.75 13.46 -3.68
C HIS A 374 2.94 14.41 -3.92
N ALA A 375 3.29 14.70 -5.19
CA ALA A 375 4.46 15.54 -5.49
C ALA A 375 4.32 16.99 -5.02
N ALA A 376 3.09 17.53 -5.00
CA ALA A 376 2.80 18.90 -4.58
C ALA A 376 2.94 19.14 -3.05
N SER A 377 3.26 18.09 -2.29
CA SER A 377 3.26 18.09 -0.83
C SER A 377 4.33 17.16 -0.22
N CYS A 378 5.26 16.63 -1.02
CA CYS A 378 6.28 15.68 -0.55
C CYS A 378 7.37 16.30 0.35
N MET A 379 7.37 17.62 0.56
CA MET A 379 8.20 18.33 1.54
C MET A 379 7.38 18.78 2.75
N ASN A 380 7.97 18.77 3.94
CA ASN A 380 7.32 19.32 5.13
C ASN A 380 7.16 20.86 5.06
N GLN A 381 6.23 21.39 5.86
CA GLN A 381 5.92 22.82 5.96
C GLN A 381 7.12 23.73 6.26
N LYS A 382 8.09 23.27 7.07
CA LYS A 382 9.30 24.03 7.42
C LYS A 382 10.26 24.17 6.24
N HIS A 383 10.34 23.15 5.38
CA HIS A 383 11.10 23.19 4.13
C HIS A 383 10.45 24.14 3.14
N LEU A 384 9.13 24.05 2.91
CA LEU A 384 8.43 24.95 1.99
C LEU A 384 8.55 26.42 2.44
N LEU A 385 8.38 26.70 3.74
CA LEU A 385 8.60 28.05 4.30
C LEU A 385 10.03 28.56 4.05
N ARG A 386 11.04 27.73 4.31
CA ARG A 386 12.45 28.04 4.03
C ARG A 386 12.67 28.32 2.54
N PHE A 387 12.07 27.53 1.66
CA PHE A 387 12.21 27.65 0.21
C PHE A 387 11.58 28.94 -0.34
N ILE A 388 10.35 29.29 0.09
CA ILE A 388 9.70 30.55 -0.31
C ILE A 388 10.53 31.74 0.19
N LYS A 389 10.97 31.75 1.47
CA LYS A 389 11.83 32.81 2.00
C LYS A 389 13.19 32.91 1.30
N LYS A 390 13.76 31.80 0.81
CA LYS A 390 14.97 31.76 -0.03
C LYS A 390 14.68 32.44 -1.38
N CYS A 391 13.60 32.06 -2.05
CA CYS A 391 13.20 32.61 -3.35
C CYS A 391 12.87 34.11 -3.30
N MET A 392 12.18 34.60 -2.27
CA MET A 392 11.92 36.03 -2.05
C MET A 392 13.20 36.87 -1.86
N ARG A 393 14.34 36.24 -1.53
CA ARG A 393 15.64 36.92 -1.36
C ARG A 393 16.53 36.84 -2.60
N SER A 394 16.51 35.72 -3.34
CA SER A 394 17.41 35.48 -4.47
C SER A 394 16.78 35.55 -5.86
N ARG A 395 15.45 35.41 -5.97
CA ARG A 395 14.68 35.35 -7.23
C ARG A 395 13.54 36.38 -7.28
N ALA A 396 13.66 37.45 -6.49
CA ALA A 396 12.61 38.45 -6.28
C ALA A 396 12.12 39.16 -7.56
N ASN A 397 13.02 39.34 -8.54
CA ASN A 397 12.77 40.08 -9.77
C ASN A 397 12.31 39.18 -10.94
N GLU A 398 12.10 37.88 -10.71
CA GLU A 398 11.59 36.98 -11.76
C GLU A 398 10.06 37.12 -11.90
N PHE A 399 9.57 37.10 -13.13
CA PHE A 399 8.13 37.16 -13.43
C PHE A 399 7.46 35.82 -13.12
N VAL A 400 6.33 35.86 -12.40
CA VAL A 400 5.70 34.65 -11.83
C VAL A 400 4.23 34.46 -12.19
N CYS A 401 3.52 35.52 -12.56
CA CYS A 401 2.16 35.49 -13.08
C CYS A 401 1.83 36.80 -13.83
N LEU A 402 0.65 36.87 -14.45
CA LEU A 402 0.09 38.11 -14.96
C LEU A 402 -0.77 38.80 -13.88
N ASP A 403 -0.84 40.13 -13.89
CA ASP A 403 -1.83 40.87 -13.10
C ASP A 403 -3.24 40.65 -13.66
N LYS A 404 -4.22 40.47 -12.77
CA LYS A 404 -5.64 40.25 -13.15
C LYS A 404 -6.34 41.50 -13.69
N ASN A 405 -5.74 42.69 -13.51
CA ASN A 405 -6.34 43.98 -13.87
C ASN A 405 -5.67 44.63 -15.09
N THR A 406 -4.38 44.39 -15.33
CA THR A 406 -3.62 44.98 -16.45
C THR A 406 -3.12 43.97 -17.47
N GLU A 407 -3.21 42.66 -17.19
CA GLU A 407 -2.63 41.56 -17.97
C GLU A 407 -1.09 41.66 -18.16
N GLU A 408 -0.42 42.59 -17.47
CA GLU A 408 1.04 42.73 -17.49
C GLU A 408 1.73 41.69 -16.60
N PRO A 409 2.94 41.22 -16.94
CA PRO A 409 3.67 40.26 -16.13
C PRO A 409 4.24 40.90 -14.86
N ILE A 410 3.91 40.33 -13.70
CA ILE A 410 4.39 40.81 -12.39
C ILE A 410 5.47 39.90 -11.79
N THR A 411 6.42 40.54 -11.12
CA THR A 411 7.54 39.86 -10.45
C THR A 411 7.12 39.19 -9.14
N LEU A 412 7.89 38.21 -8.67
CA LEU A 412 7.69 37.57 -7.36
C LEU A 412 7.62 38.61 -6.22
N LYS A 413 8.42 39.67 -6.30
CA LYS A 413 8.36 40.80 -5.38
C LYS A 413 6.99 41.50 -5.43
N GLN A 414 6.55 41.91 -6.61
CA GLN A 414 5.27 42.62 -6.79
C GLN A 414 4.08 41.76 -6.36
N LEU A 415 4.07 40.46 -6.67
CA LEU A 415 3.03 39.53 -6.19
C LEU A 415 2.97 39.48 -4.66
N MET A 416 4.12 39.40 -3.98
CA MET A 416 4.18 39.37 -2.52
C MET A 416 3.76 40.71 -1.91
N GLU A 417 4.11 41.84 -2.53
CA GLU A 417 3.66 43.18 -2.14
C GLU A 417 2.14 43.36 -2.33
N GLN A 418 1.56 42.89 -3.44
CA GLN A 418 0.11 42.89 -3.69
C GLN A 418 -0.67 42.03 -2.69
N LEU A 419 -0.12 40.89 -2.28
CA LEU A 419 -0.72 40.01 -1.28
C LEU A 419 -0.49 40.50 0.17
N GLY A 420 0.32 41.53 0.39
CA GLY A 420 0.69 42.03 1.72
C GLY A 420 1.63 41.12 2.51
N ILE A 421 2.38 40.25 1.84
CA ILE A 421 3.17 39.15 2.45
C ILE A 421 4.64 39.55 2.58
N SER A 422 5.07 39.79 3.81
CA SER A 422 6.46 40.10 4.15
C SER A 422 7.26 38.82 4.51
N PRO A 423 8.51 38.66 4.02
CA PRO A 423 9.34 37.51 4.36
C PRO A 423 9.82 37.50 5.82
N TYR A 424 9.59 38.58 6.58
CA TYR A 424 9.79 38.60 8.03
C TYR A 424 8.62 37.91 8.73
N ASP A 425 7.40 38.38 8.46
CA ASP A 425 6.15 38.04 9.16
C ASP A 425 5.57 36.66 8.79
N MET A 426 5.99 36.08 7.67
CA MET A 426 5.75 34.67 7.36
C MET A 426 6.36 33.76 8.45
N ASN A 427 5.55 32.96 9.14
CA ASN A 427 5.98 31.89 10.03
C ASN A 427 5.34 30.55 9.58
N ILE A 428 5.40 29.50 10.41
CA ILE A 428 4.82 28.19 10.05
C ILE A 428 3.29 28.24 10.15
N ASP A 429 2.75 28.84 11.22
CA ASP A 429 1.30 28.91 11.46
C ASP A 429 0.59 29.77 10.39
N ASN A 430 1.19 30.91 10.03
CA ASN A 430 0.74 31.80 8.95
C ASN A 430 0.80 31.15 7.57
N LEU A 431 1.55 30.04 7.39
CA LEU A 431 1.57 29.30 6.13
C LEU A 431 0.27 28.50 5.93
N ASP A 432 -0.41 28.13 7.02
CA ASP A 432 -1.67 27.37 7.10
C ASP A 432 -1.78 26.12 6.21
N VAL A 433 -0.66 25.45 5.94
CA VAL A 433 -0.62 24.21 5.12
C VAL A 433 -0.82 22.93 5.93
N HIS A 434 -0.76 22.98 7.26
CA HIS A 434 -0.93 21.78 8.09
C HIS A 434 -2.41 21.42 8.28
N ALA A 435 -2.74 20.13 8.25
CA ALA A 435 -4.05 19.64 8.61
C ALA A 435 -4.31 19.84 10.10
N ASP A 436 -5.55 20.17 10.46
CA ASP A 436 -5.95 20.50 11.82
C ASP A 436 -7.17 19.71 12.30
N ARG A 437 -7.58 19.90 13.56
CA ARG A 437 -8.79 19.27 14.12
C ARG A 437 -10.08 19.63 13.38
N ASN A 438 -10.08 20.68 12.57
CA ASN A 438 -11.22 21.14 11.78
C ASN A 438 -11.25 20.56 10.36
N THR A 439 -10.20 19.83 9.95
CA THR A 439 -10.01 19.15 8.66
C THR A 439 -10.61 17.73 8.66
N PHE A 440 -10.83 17.14 9.84
CA PHE A 440 -11.48 15.84 10.00
C PHE A 440 -12.89 15.82 9.37
N HIS A 441 -13.13 14.87 8.46
CA HIS A 441 -14.31 14.77 7.59
C HIS A 441 -14.60 16.03 6.75
N ARG A 442 -13.57 16.84 6.45
CA ARG A 442 -13.68 18.10 5.67
C ARG A 442 -12.64 18.15 4.55
N PHE A 443 -12.87 17.32 3.54
CA PHE A 443 -12.02 17.22 2.34
C PHE A 443 -11.95 18.53 1.53
N ASP A 444 -12.94 19.41 1.68
CA ASP A 444 -12.93 20.77 1.15
C ASP A 444 -11.84 21.65 1.80
N LYS A 445 -11.62 21.51 3.12
CA LYS A 445 -10.55 22.20 3.85
C LYS A 445 -9.19 21.60 3.57
N PHE A 446 -9.08 20.28 3.51
CA PHE A 446 -7.88 19.58 3.05
C PHE A 446 -7.43 20.09 1.66
N ASN A 447 -8.35 20.19 0.69
CA ASN A 447 -8.06 20.78 -0.62
C ASN A 447 -7.56 22.24 -0.57
N ALA A 448 -7.95 23.00 0.47
CA ALA A 448 -7.49 24.36 0.71
C ALA A 448 -6.10 24.43 1.36
N LYS A 449 -5.68 23.42 2.13
CA LYS A 449 -4.34 23.34 2.76
C LYS A 449 -3.19 23.28 1.76
N TYR A 450 -3.43 22.89 0.53
CA TYR A 450 -2.46 23.04 -0.56
C TYR A 450 -2.23 24.51 -1.00
N ASN A 451 -2.98 25.50 -0.49
CA ASN A 451 -2.83 26.92 -0.81
C ASN A 451 -1.99 27.62 0.29
N PRO A 452 -0.69 27.93 0.08
CA PRO A 452 0.13 28.56 1.10
C PRO A 452 -0.43 29.93 1.50
N ILE A 453 -0.57 30.20 2.80
CA ILE A 453 -1.14 31.45 3.35
C ILE A 453 -2.60 31.65 2.85
N GLY A 454 -3.28 30.54 2.52
CA GLY A 454 -4.60 30.52 1.87
C GLY A 454 -4.61 30.97 0.40
N GLN A 455 -3.47 31.38 -0.16
CA GLN A 455 -3.40 32.02 -1.49
C GLN A 455 -3.19 31.01 -2.61
N SER A 456 -4.18 30.89 -3.50
CA SER A 456 -4.11 30.02 -4.68
C SER A 456 -2.99 30.42 -5.65
N GLN A 457 -2.67 31.71 -5.76
CA GLN A 457 -1.55 32.19 -6.58
C GLN A 457 -0.19 31.69 -6.06
N LEU A 458 -0.02 31.49 -4.74
CA LEU A 458 1.22 30.91 -4.20
C LEU A 458 1.31 29.40 -4.48
N ARG A 459 0.18 28.68 -4.47
CA ARG A 459 0.13 27.28 -4.94
C ARG A 459 0.46 27.18 -6.42
N GLU A 460 -0.06 28.10 -7.23
CA GLU A 460 0.19 28.15 -8.67
C GLU A 460 1.68 28.37 -8.95
N VAL A 461 2.32 29.35 -8.32
CA VAL A 461 3.76 29.66 -8.54
C VAL A 461 4.67 28.55 -8.00
N PHE A 462 4.44 28.06 -6.77
CA PHE A 462 5.40 27.18 -6.07
C PHE A 462 5.10 25.68 -6.20
N LEU A 463 3.86 25.27 -6.47
CA LEU A 463 3.37 23.88 -6.36
C LEU A 463 2.65 23.37 -7.62
N LYS A 464 2.94 23.95 -8.79
CA LYS A 464 2.49 23.48 -10.12
C LYS A 464 3.64 23.32 -11.10
N THR A 465 3.44 22.40 -12.04
CA THR A 465 4.29 22.15 -13.21
C THR A 465 3.97 23.13 -14.34
N ASP A 466 2.67 23.31 -14.61
CA ASP A 466 2.08 24.29 -15.53
C ASP A 466 1.72 25.57 -14.77
N ASN A 467 2.41 26.68 -15.10
CA ASN A 467 2.15 28.06 -14.68
C ASN A 467 2.94 29.04 -15.57
N TYR A 468 2.79 30.35 -15.37
CA TYR A 468 3.49 31.39 -16.15
C TYR A 468 5.03 31.24 -16.19
N CYS A 469 5.66 30.82 -15.10
CA CYS A 469 7.11 30.56 -15.03
C CYS A 469 7.49 29.10 -15.36
N LYS A 470 6.60 28.36 -16.05
CA LYS A 470 6.75 26.95 -16.43
C LYS A 470 7.14 26.03 -15.27
N GLY A 471 6.61 26.26 -14.07
CA GLY A 471 6.87 25.41 -12.90
C GLY A 471 8.32 25.44 -12.38
N ALA A 472 9.12 26.46 -12.73
CA ALA A 472 10.54 26.57 -12.37
C ALA A 472 10.82 26.57 -10.86
N PHE A 473 9.88 27.06 -10.04
CA PHE A 473 10.00 27.01 -8.58
C PHE A 473 9.66 25.61 -8.04
N PHE A 474 8.64 24.96 -8.59
CA PHE A 474 8.24 23.60 -8.18
C PHE A 474 9.32 22.57 -8.49
N ALA A 475 9.91 22.64 -9.68
CA ALA A 475 11.07 21.81 -10.06
C ALA A 475 12.27 21.98 -9.10
N HIS A 476 12.53 23.20 -8.63
CA HIS A 476 13.65 23.48 -7.73
C HIS A 476 13.38 23.02 -6.29
N VAL A 477 12.17 23.13 -5.74
CA VAL A 477 11.88 22.57 -4.40
C VAL A 477 11.89 21.04 -4.42
N LEU A 478 11.38 20.40 -5.48
CA LEU A 478 11.49 18.95 -5.66
C LEU A 478 12.95 18.49 -5.71
N LYS A 479 13.85 19.24 -6.35
CA LYS A 479 15.29 18.95 -6.33
C LYS A 479 15.93 19.03 -4.95
N GLU A 480 15.48 19.95 -4.08
CA GLU A 480 15.94 19.95 -2.68
C GLU A 480 15.48 18.68 -1.94
N VAL A 481 14.24 18.21 -2.17
CA VAL A 481 13.74 16.94 -1.61
C VAL A 481 14.50 15.73 -2.17
N PHE A 482 14.79 15.71 -3.47
CA PHE A 482 15.52 14.62 -4.11
C PHE A 482 16.95 14.52 -3.58
N SER A 483 17.63 15.66 -3.38
CA SER A 483 18.94 15.69 -2.73
C SER A 483 18.90 15.16 -1.30
N ASP A 484 17.85 15.45 -0.54
CA ASP A 484 17.65 14.92 0.81
C ASP A 484 17.37 13.40 0.82
N LEU A 485 16.68 12.87 -0.21
CA LEU A 485 16.45 11.43 -0.41
C LEU A 485 17.68 10.68 -0.94
N GLU A 486 18.56 11.34 -1.70
CA GLU A 486 19.84 10.77 -2.14
C GLU A 486 20.86 10.72 -0.99
N GLU A 487 20.87 11.73 -0.12
CA GLU A 487 21.59 11.71 1.16
C GLU A 487 21.08 10.58 2.07
N SER A 488 19.76 10.45 2.25
CA SER A 488 19.15 9.36 3.03
C SER A 488 19.07 8.04 2.24
N LYS A 489 20.25 7.54 1.87
CA LYS A 489 20.61 6.41 0.98
C LYS A 489 19.63 5.24 0.83
N TYR A 490 18.85 4.89 1.86
CA TYR A 490 17.97 3.72 1.88
C TYR A 490 16.47 4.04 1.67
N GLN A 491 16.10 5.32 1.64
CA GLN A 491 14.75 5.79 1.34
C GLN A 491 14.59 6.07 -0.14
N ASN A 492 13.41 5.72 -0.65
CA ASN A 492 13.00 5.81 -2.04
C ASN A 492 11.54 6.25 -2.07
N ALA A 493 11.04 6.85 -3.16
CA ALA A 493 9.65 7.33 -3.20
C ALA A 493 9.00 7.27 -4.59
N GLU A 494 7.67 7.23 -4.61
CA GLU A 494 6.84 7.29 -5.81
C GLU A 494 5.87 8.49 -5.82
N PRO A 495 6.40 9.72 -5.94
CA PRO A 495 5.62 10.94 -5.98
C PRO A 495 4.64 11.01 -7.17
N ARG A 496 3.45 11.54 -6.92
CA ARG A 496 2.38 11.66 -7.91
C ARG A 496 2.30 13.03 -8.56
N LEU A 497 2.34 13.05 -9.90
CA LEU A 497 2.13 14.23 -10.76
C LEU A 497 0.74 14.16 -11.40
N SER A 498 0.07 15.30 -11.58
CA SER A 498 -1.31 15.33 -12.11
C SER A 498 -1.34 15.51 -13.63
N ILE A 499 -2.16 14.69 -14.31
CA ILE A 499 -2.71 14.97 -15.64
C ILE A 499 -4.23 15.11 -15.46
N TYR A 500 -4.79 16.22 -15.91
CA TYR A 500 -6.20 16.58 -15.71
C TYR A 500 -7.10 16.18 -16.89
N GLY A 501 -6.52 15.93 -18.07
CA GLY A 501 -7.29 15.52 -19.25
C GLY A 501 -8.14 16.65 -19.87
N ARG A 502 -7.76 17.92 -19.66
CA ARG A 502 -8.43 19.08 -20.29
C ARG A 502 -7.90 19.35 -21.70
N SER A 503 -6.66 18.94 -21.96
CA SER A 503 -5.97 19.07 -23.25
C SER A 503 -4.97 17.93 -23.44
N ARG A 504 -4.72 17.55 -24.69
CA ARG A 504 -3.68 16.56 -25.07
C ARG A 504 -2.27 17.06 -24.73
N HIS A 505 -2.05 18.37 -24.81
CA HIS A 505 -0.73 18.99 -24.58
C HIS A 505 -0.24 18.90 -23.13
N GLU A 506 -1.11 18.58 -22.16
CA GLU A 506 -0.70 18.42 -20.75
C GLU A 506 0.44 17.41 -20.56
N TRP A 507 0.52 16.39 -21.43
CA TRP A 507 1.64 15.44 -21.45
C TRP A 507 2.95 16.03 -22.00
N ASP A 508 2.86 16.78 -23.11
CA ASP A 508 4.02 17.45 -23.71
C ASP A 508 4.62 18.47 -22.75
N ASP A 509 3.76 19.26 -22.11
CA ASP A 509 4.16 20.32 -21.19
C ASP A 509 4.73 19.75 -19.88
N LEU A 510 4.17 18.63 -19.37
CA LEU A 510 4.72 17.91 -18.22
C LEU A 510 6.08 17.25 -18.55
N ALA A 511 6.23 16.67 -19.73
CA ALA A 511 7.48 16.05 -20.16
C ALA A 511 8.59 17.10 -20.36
N LYS A 512 8.27 18.23 -21.03
CA LYS A 512 9.20 19.37 -21.17
C LYS A 512 9.58 19.94 -19.81
N TRP A 513 8.64 20.13 -18.89
CA TRP A 513 8.94 20.53 -17.51
C TRP A 513 9.94 19.57 -16.83
N ALA A 514 9.75 18.25 -16.97
CA ALA A 514 10.65 17.27 -16.38
C ALA A 514 12.06 17.31 -17.00
N ILE A 515 12.17 17.54 -18.32
CA ILE A 515 13.46 17.54 -19.05
C ILE A 515 14.17 18.89 -18.96
N ASP A 516 13.52 20.01 -19.29
CA ASP A 516 14.10 21.37 -19.25
C ASP A 516 14.70 21.69 -17.88
N PHE A 517 13.97 21.37 -16.81
CA PHE A 517 14.43 21.55 -15.44
C PHE A 517 15.20 20.34 -14.90
N ARG A 518 15.38 19.27 -15.68
CA ARG A 518 16.03 17.98 -15.33
C ARG A 518 15.59 17.44 -13.96
N VAL A 519 14.29 17.23 -13.77
CA VAL A 519 13.64 16.81 -12.52
C VAL A 519 13.70 15.28 -12.36
N TYR A 520 14.91 14.78 -12.10
CA TYR A 520 15.22 13.35 -11.99
C TYR A 520 15.96 13.05 -10.68
N SER A 521 15.80 11.81 -10.20
CA SER A 521 16.63 11.17 -9.17
C SER A 521 16.60 9.65 -9.38
N PRO A 522 17.70 8.90 -9.19
CA PRO A 522 17.67 7.44 -9.18
C PRO A 522 16.81 6.88 -8.04
N ASN A 523 16.53 7.67 -6.99
CA ASN A 523 15.72 7.25 -5.85
C ASN A 523 14.20 7.43 -6.05
N ILE A 524 13.77 7.89 -7.23
CA ILE A 524 12.38 8.26 -7.57
C ILE A 524 11.83 7.44 -8.75
N ARG A 525 10.51 7.21 -8.74
CA ARG A 525 9.69 6.90 -9.93
C ARG A 525 8.42 7.74 -9.90
N TRP A 526 7.90 8.11 -11.07
CA TRP A 526 6.72 8.96 -11.19
C TRP A 526 5.42 8.15 -11.30
N VAL A 527 4.37 8.63 -10.63
CA VAL A 527 3.01 8.11 -10.78
C VAL A 527 2.13 9.21 -11.34
N ILE A 528 1.28 8.90 -12.32
CA ILE A 528 0.41 9.89 -12.97
C ILE A 528 -0.99 9.78 -12.40
N GLN A 529 -1.37 10.75 -11.56
CA GLN A 529 -2.70 10.82 -10.98
C GLN A 529 -3.68 11.56 -11.90
N VAL A 530 -4.87 10.99 -12.08
CA VAL A 530 -5.98 11.57 -12.85
C VAL A 530 -7.10 11.95 -11.86
N PRO A 531 -7.32 13.25 -11.61
CA PRO A 531 -8.42 13.69 -10.75
C PRO A 531 -9.79 13.49 -11.41
N ARG A 532 -10.76 12.97 -10.65
CA ARG A 532 -12.14 12.71 -11.10
C ARG A 532 -12.98 13.99 -11.17
N LEU A 533 -12.59 14.94 -12.01
CA LEU A 533 -13.13 16.30 -12.06
C LEU A 533 -13.80 16.66 -13.40
N TYR A 534 -14.36 15.67 -14.12
CA TYR A 534 -15.06 15.87 -15.39
C TYR A 534 -16.17 16.94 -15.30
N ASP A 535 -16.94 16.97 -14.22
CA ASP A 535 -17.99 17.97 -13.95
C ASP A 535 -17.43 19.41 -13.93
N VAL A 536 -16.27 19.61 -13.31
CA VAL A 536 -15.54 20.90 -13.27
C VAL A 536 -15.02 21.30 -14.66
N TYR A 537 -14.72 20.35 -15.53
CA TYR A 537 -14.21 20.62 -16.88
C TYR A 537 -15.33 20.79 -17.91
N LYS A 538 -16.42 20.04 -17.78
CA LYS A 538 -17.66 20.16 -18.56
C LYS A 538 -18.37 21.48 -18.29
N SER A 539 -18.53 21.87 -17.02
CA SER A 539 -19.08 23.18 -16.65
C SER A 539 -18.24 24.37 -17.15
N LYS A 540 -16.92 24.18 -17.31
CA LYS A 540 -15.99 25.15 -17.92
C LYS A 540 -15.87 25.03 -19.46
N LYS A 541 -16.59 24.10 -20.10
CA LYS A 541 -16.51 23.80 -21.55
C LYS A 541 -15.09 23.45 -22.05
N ALA A 542 -14.27 22.85 -21.19
CA ALA A 542 -12.96 22.31 -21.58
C ALA A 542 -13.06 20.90 -22.19
N VAL A 543 -14.14 20.17 -21.91
CA VAL A 543 -14.53 18.89 -22.51
C VAL A 543 -16.05 18.89 -22.72
N GLU A 544 -16.55 18.25 -23.78
CA GLU A 544 -17.99 18.15 -24.05
C GLU A 544 -18.55 16.76 -23.73
N THR A 545 -17.70 15.74 -23.71
CA THR A 545 -18.03 14.35 -23.37
C THR A 545 -16.93 13.73 -22.51
N PHE A 546 -17.24 12.64 -21.80
CA PHE A 546 -16.19 11.89 -21.08
C PHE A 546 -15.16 11.27 -22.05
N GLN A 547 -15.58 10.96 -23.28
CA GLN A 547 -14.72 10.54 -24.38
C GLN A 547 -13.61 11.56 -24.70
N ASP A 548 -13.87 12.86 -24.59
CA ASP A 548 -12.85 13.90 -24.80
C ASP A 548 -11.79 13.88 -23.69
N MET A 549 -12.20 13.74 -22.43
CA MET A 549 -11.28 13.63 -21.29
C MET A 549 -10.38 12.39 -21.41
N ILE A 550 -10.97 11.25 -21.77
CA ILE A 550 -10.23 10.00 -22.03
C ILE A 550 -9.26 10.13 -23.20
N VAL A 551 -9.67 10.79 -24.30
CA VAL A 551 -8.78 11.08 -25.44
C VAL A 551 -7.62 11.99 -25.02
N ASN A 552 -7.88 13.05 -24.26
CA ASN A 552 -6.83 13.95 -23.77
C ASN A 552 -5.81 13.23 -22.86
N ILE A 553 -6.25 12.25 -22.08
CA ILE A 553 -5.36 11.44 -21.22
C ILE A 553 -4.57 10.41 -22.03
N PHE A 554 -5.19 9.69 -22.97
CA PHE A 554 -4.59 8.50 -23.57
C PHE A 554 -4.05 8.67 -24.99
N GLN A 555 -4.56 9.59 -25.81
CA GLN A 555 -4.13 9.72 -27.21
C GLN A 555 -2.61 9.98 -27.35
N PRO A 556 -1.98 10.93 -26.62
CA PRO A 556 -0.53 11.17 -26.71
C PRO A 556 0.32 9.95 -26.32
N LEU A 557 -0.18 9.13 -25.37
CA LEU A 557 0.49 7.91 -24.93
C LEU A 557 0.48 6.81 -26.00
N PHE A 558 -0.59 6.73 -26.79
CA PHE A 558 -0.64 5.85 -27.96
C PHE A 558 0.23 6.38 -29.09
N GLU A 559 0.18 7.69 -29.38
CA GLU A 559 0.97 8.34 -30.42
C GLU A 559 2.48 8.12 -30.19
N VAL A 560 3.00 8.42 -28.98
CA VAL A 560 4.42 8.22 -28.63
C VAL A 560 4.85 6.73 -28.51
N THR A 561 3.89 5.82 -28.40
CA THR A 561 4.15 4.35 -28.40
C THR A 561 4.17 3.79 -29.82
N LEU A 562 3.38 4.38 -30.73
CA LEU A 562 3.37 4.04 -32.16
C LEU A 562 4.60 4.62 -32.87
N ASP A 563 4.99 5.85 -32.55
CA ASP A 563 6.18 6.52 -33.07
C ASP A 563 6.88 7.37 -31.97
N PRO A 564 8.04 6.93 -31.44
CA PRO A 564 8.84 7.71 -30.49
C PRO A 564 9.22 9.13 -30.96
N ALA A 565 9.24 9.38 -32.28
CA ALA A 565 9.57 10.69 -32.84
C ALA A 565 8.41 11.69 -32.80
N SER A 566 7.17 11.26 -32.49
CA SER A 566 6.02 12.18 -32.44
C SER A 566 6.01 13.04 -31.16
N HIS A 567 6.47 12.50 -30.03
CA HIS A 567 6.63 13.20 -28.75
C HIS A 567 7.95 12.77 -28.06
N PRO A 568 9.13 13.21 -28.55
CA PRO A 568 10.42 12.70 -28.09
C PRO A 568 10.70 12.96 -26.60
N GLU A 569 10.31 14.14 -26.08
CA GLU A 569 10.40 14.45 -24.65
C GLU A 569 9.51 13.53 -23.81
N LEU A 570 8.29 13.26 -24.26
CA LEU A 570 7.35 12.36 -23.59
C LEU A 570 7.89 10.94 -23.58
N HIS A 571 8.50 10.47 -24.68
CA HIS A 571 9.10 9.13 -24.73
C HIS A 571 10.16 8.95 -23.63
N ALA A 572 11.08 9.92 -23.50
CA ALA A 572 12.12 9.89 -22.47
C ALA A 572 11.55 10.07 -21.04
N PHE A 573 10.55 10.94 -20.84
CA PHE A 573 9.90 11.10 -19.54
C PHE A 573 9.21 9.81 -19.07
N LEU A 574 8.54 9.08 -19.98
CA LEU A 574 7.83 7.86 -19.66
C LEU A 574 8.76 6.75 -19.13
N GLU A 575 10.06 6.70 -19.46
CA GLU A 575 11.02 5.75 -18.83
C GLU A 575 11.10 5.87 -17.30
N HIS A 576 10.62 6.99 -16.74
CA HIS A 576 10.58 7.24 -15.30
C HIS A 576 9.18 7.11 -14.69
N VAL A 577 8.12 6.90 -15.50
CA VAL A 577 6.74 6.70 -15.06
C VAL A 577 6.46 5.22 -14.82
N SER A 578 5.91 4.86 -13.66
CA SER A 578 5.62 3.47 -13.28
C SER A 578 4.13 3.09 -13.31
N ALA A 579 3.23 4.04 -13.04
CA ALA A 579 1.82 3.75 -12.81
C ALA A 579 0.89 4.94 -13.01
N PHE A 580 -0.40 4.63 -13.11
CA PHE A 580 -1.52 5.56 -13.04
C PHE A 580 -2.27 5.45 -11.72
N ASP A 581 -2.86 6.56 -11.27
CA ASP A 581 -3.68 6.68 -10.06
C ASP A 581 -4.96 7.48 -10.38
N SER A 582 -6.04 7.30 -9.62
CA SER A 582 -7.29 8.05 -9.74
C SER A 582 -7.60 8.71 -8.40
N VAL A 583 -7.73 10.05 -8.40
CA VAL A 583 -7.80 10.88 -7.17
C VAL A 583 -9.03 11.81 -7.18
N ASP A 584 -9.21 12.55 -6.07
CA ASP A 584 -10.38 13.36 -5.64
C ASP A 584 -11.15 12.70 -4.47
N ASP A 585 -11.97 13.50 -3.80
CA ASP A 585 -12.80 13.15 -2.64
C ASP A 585 -13.65 11.89 -2.88
N GLU A 586 -13.26 10.78 -2.26
CA GLU A 586 -14.00 9.52 -2.34
C GLU A 586 -15.28 9.52 -1.47
N SER A 587 -15.46 10.51 -0.58
CA SER A 587 -16.66 10.60 0.28
C SER A 587 -17.89 11.18 -0.43
N LYS A 588 -17.72 11.77 -1.62
CA LYS A 588 -18.82 12.17 -2.51
C LYS A 588 -19.66 10.95 -2.90
N VAL A 589 -20.99 11.09 -2.84
CA VAL A 589 -21.92 10.04 -3.27
C VAL A 589 -22.01 10.05 -4.79
N ASP A 590 -21.75 8.91 -5.43
CA ASP A 590 -22.00 8.70 -6.87
C ASP A 590 -23.48 8.99 -7.19
N PRO A 591 -23.81 10.01 -8.01
CA PRO A 591 -25.20 10.45 -8.22
C PRO A 591 -25.99 9.53 -9.16
N ILE A 592 -25.31 8.62 -9.86
CA ILE A 592 -25.85 7.74 -10.89
C ILE A 592 -25.45 6.31 -10.55
N HIS A 593 -26.42 5.39 -10.48
CA HIS A 593 -26.12 3.99 -10.17
C HIS A 593 -25.40 3.30 -11.34
N PHE A 594 -24.34 2.54 -11.02
CA PHE A 594 -23.59 1.76 -12.01
C PHE A 594 -24.22 0.38 -12.20
N ASP A 595 -24.98 0.22 -13.28
CA ASP A 595 -25.60 -1.03 -13.77
C ASP A 595 -25.87 -0.89 -15.30
N TYR A 596 -26.51 -1.88 -15.92
CA TYR A 596 -26.83 -1.86 -17.35
C TYR A 596 -27.67 -0.63 -17.76
N GLY A 597 -27.39 -0.09 -18.96
CA GLY A 597 -28.05 1.11 -19.49
C GLY A 597 -27.35 2.43 -19.16
N VAL A 598 -26.28 2.40 -18.37
CA VAL A 598 -25.33 3.52 -18.25
C VAL A 598 -24.70 3.83 -19.62
N PRO A 599 -24.67 5.10 -20.08
CA PRO A 599 -24.14 5.46 -21.40
C PRO A 599 -22.63 5.27 -21.50
N THR A 600 -22.13 4.93 -22.70
CA THR A 600 -20.69 4.86 -23.00
C THR A 600 -20.05 6.24 -23.05
N ALA A 601 -18.72 6.33 -22.99
CA ALA A 601 -18.01 7.61 -22.78
C ALA A 601 -18.31 8.69 -23.84
N ASP A 602 -18.57 8.27 -25.08
CA ASP A 602 -18.98 9.09 -26.23
C ASP A 602 -20.40 9.65 -26.09
N GLN A 603 -21.22 9.01 -25.26
CA GLN A 603 -22.60 9.38 -24.96
C GLN A 603 -22.74 10.05 -23.57
N TRP A 604 -21.71 10.00 -22.73
CA TRP A 604 -21.66 10.76 -21.47
C TRP A 604 -21.35 12.24 -21.75
N ASN A 605 -22.39 12.98 -22.15
CA ASN A 605 -22.39 14.44 -22.34
C ASN A 605 -23.04 15.21 -21.17
N ARG A 606 -23.39 14.48 -20.10
CA ARG A 606 -24.08 14.97 -18.89
C ARG A 606 -23.21 15.98 -18.12
N ILE A 607 -23.82 16.73 -17.20
CA ILE A 607 -23.11 17.69 -16.33
C ILE A 607 -22.58 16.97 -15.08
N GLU A 608 -23.33 15.95 -14.63
CA GLU A 608 -23.00 15.08 -13.52
C GLU A 608 -21.67 14.33 -13.77
N ASN A 609 -20.85 14.26 -12.72
CA ASN A 609 -19.60 13.51 -12.71
C ASN A 609 -19.89 12.00 -12.86
N PRO A 610 -19.16 11.25 -13.71
CA PRO A 610 -19.31 9.80 -13.76
C PRO A 610 -18.98 9.12 -12.42
N PRO A 611 -19.63 7.99 -12.10
CA PRO A 611 -19.33 7.21 -10.90
C PRO A 611 -17.88 6.77 -10.79
N TYR A 612 -17.37 6.55 -9.57
CA TYR A 612 -15.99 6.08 -9.35
C TYR A 612 -15.63 4.87 -10.23
N THR A 613 -16.51 3.87 -10.26
CA THR A 613 -16.36 2.64 -11.05
C THR A 613 -16.24 2.89 -12.57
N TYR A 614 -16.89 3.95 -13.08
CA TYR A 614 -16.85 4.33 -14.49
C TYR A 614 -15.45 4.87 -14.88
N TYR A 615 -14.87 5.73 -14.03
CA TYR A 615 -13.49 6.19 -14.20
C TYR A 615 -12.49 5.03 -14.20
N ILE A 616 -12.57 4.14 -13.20
CA ILE A 616 -11.63 3.00 -13.09
C ILE A 616 -11.75 2.06 -14.29
N PHE A 617 -12.97 1.79 -14.79
CA PHE A 617 -13.16 0.98 -16.00
C PHE A 617 -12.48 1.59 -17.23
N TYR A 618 -12.73 2.86 -17.52
CA TYR A 618 -12.17 3.50 -18.72
C TYR A 618 -10.68 3.79 -18.62
N MET A 619 -10.15 4.08 -17.43
CA MET A 619 -8.71 4.10 -17.20
C MET A 619 -8.10 2.71 -17.43
N TYR A 620 -8.65 1.66 -16.82
CA TYR A 620 -8.18 0.29 -16.98
C TYR A 620 -8.19 -0.15 -18.44
N ALA A 621 -9.29 0.04 -19.18
CA ALA A 621 -9.42 -0.48 -20.54
C ALA A 621 -8.36 0.13 -21.48
N ASN A 622 -8.12 1.43 -21.37
CA ASN A 622 -7.09 2.11 -22.16
C ASN A 622 -5.67 1.77 -21.68
N ILE A 623 -5.42 1.66 -20.37
CA ILE A 623 -4.12 1.16 -19.85
C ILE A 623 -3.85 -0.26 -20.33
N ALA A 624 -4.85 -1.14 -20.37
CA ALA A 624 -4.69 -2.53 -20.82
C ALA A 624 -4.34 -2.62 -22.30
N VAL A 625 -5.05 -1.89 -23.16
CA VAL A 625 -4.75 -1.80 -24.60
C VAL A 625 -3.36 -1.15 -24.83
N LEU A 626 -3.03 -0.09 -24.10
CA LEU A 626 -1.73 0.58 -24.17
C LEU A 626 -0.59 -0.34 -23.72
N ASN A 627 -0.75 -1.07 -22.63
CA ASN A 627 0.26 -2.00 -22.11
C ASN A 627 0.55 -3.14 -23.09
N GLN A 628 -0.46 -3.68 -23.76
CA GLN A 628 -0.27 -4.73 -24.77
C GLN A 628 0.48 -4.20 -25.99
N LEU A 629 0.17 -2.97 -26.44
CA LEU A 629 0.94 -2.31 -27.50
C LEU A 629 2.38 -2.01 -27.07
N ARG A 630 2.59 -1.45 -25.87
CA ARG A 630 3.92 -1.15 -25.31
C ARG A 630 4.76 -2.41 -25.17
N HIS A 631 4.17 -3.51 -24.67
CA HIS A 631 4.85 -4.79 -24.54
C HIS A 631 5.24 -5.40 -25.90
N HIS A 632 4.36 -5.32 -26.91
CA HIS A 632 4.69 -5.70 -28.29
C HIS A 632 5.85 -4.86 -28.85
N GLN A 633 5.84 -3.55 -28.57
CA GLN A 633 6.90 -2.58 -28.86
C GLN A 633 8.14 -2.72 -27.93
N LYS A 634 8.17 -3.71 -27.02
CA LYS A 634 9.23 -3.97 -26.03
C LYS A 634 9.54 -2.80 -25.07
N LEU A 635 8.60 -1.86 -24.95
CA LEU A 635 8.59 -0.79 -23.96
C LEU A 635 8.03 -1.30 -22.62
N HIS A 636 8.31 -0.58 -21.53
CA HIS A 636 7.74 -0.89 -20.22
C HIS A 636 6.22 -0.64 -20.19
N VAL A 637 5.54 -1.35 -19.30
CA VAL A 637 4.08 -1.25 -19.07
C VAL A 637 3.77 -0.49 -17.78
N PHE A 638 2.56 0.05 -17.64
CA PHE A 638 2.13 0.83 -16.48
C PHE A 638 1.14 0.06 -15.61
N ALA A 639 1.31 0.12 -14.28
CA ALA A 639 0.32 -0.40 -13.33
C ALA A 639 -0.83 0.60 -13.11
N LEU A 640 -2.03 0.12 -12.77
CA LEU A 640 -3.13 0.95 -12.25
C LEU A 640 -3.18 0.78 -10.72
N ARG A 641 -2.92 1.87 -9.99
CA ARG A 641 -2.78 1.91 -8.53
C ARG A 641 -3.62 3.06 -7.90
N PRO A 642 -4.96 2.99 -7.99
CA PRO A 642 -5.84 4.09 -7.60
C PRO A 642 -5.99 4.24 -6.08
N HIS A 643 -6.35 5.44 -5.62
CA HIS A 643 -6.96 5.63 -4.31
C HIS A 643 -8.28 4.88 -4.25
N CYS A 644 -8.49 4.05 -3.23
CA CYS A 644 -9.70 3.25 -3.13
C CYS A 644 -10.03 2.82 -1.70
N GLY A 645 -11.28 2.99 -1.31
CA GLY A 645 -11.80 2.58 -0.02
C GLY A 645 -11.17 3.30 1.16
N GLU A 646 -10.68 4.53 1.00
CA GLU A 646 -10.50 5.43 2.15
C GLU A 646 -11.87 5.84 2.70
N ALA A 647 -12.74 6.27 1.77
CA ALA A 647 -14.12 6.68 2.02
C ALA A 647 -15.05 6.06 0.96
N GLY A 648 -16.25 6.62 0.79
CA GLY A 648 -17.17 6.22 -0.29
C GLY A 648 -17.79 4.84 -0.14
N SER A 649 -18.01 4.18 -1.28
CA SER A 649 -18.75 2.92 -1.37
C SER A 649 -17.83 1.69 -1.40
N VAL A 650 -18.29 0.59 -0.82
CA VAL A 650 -17.61 -0.72 -0.92
C VAL A 650 -17.56 -1.23 -2.38
N SER A 651 -18.42 -0.75 -3.29
CA SER A 651 -18.34 -1.05 -4.73
C SER A 651 -17.06 -0.54 -5.39
N HIS A 652 -16.41 0.49 -4.83
CA HIS A 652 -15.12 0.98 -5.32
C HIS A 652 -14.06 -0.14 -5.19
N LEU A 653 -14.02 -0.80 -4.03
CA LEU A 653 -13.11 -1.92 -3.73
C LEU A 653 -13.41 -3.16 -4.57
N ILE A 654 -14.66 -3.36 -5.02
CA ILE A 654 -14.99 -4.41 -6.00
C ILE A 654 -14.36 -4.09 -7.36
N SER A 655 -14.50 -2.84 -7.80
CA SER A 655 -14.02 -2.37 -9.10
C SER A 655 -12.49 -2.45 -9.17
N THR A 656 -11.78 -2.06 -8.11
CA THR A 656 -10.32 -2.14 -8.04
C THR A 656 -9.80 -3.54 -7.75
N PHE A 657 -10.55 -4.40 -7.03
CA PHE A 657 -10.23 -5.83 -6.93
C PHE A 657 -10.17 -6.50 -8.31
N LEU A 658 -11.06 -6.13 -9.24
CA LEU A 658 -11.00 -6.63 -10.61
C LEU A 658 -9.88 -5.98 -11.43
N LEU A 659 -9.74 -4.66 -11.36
CA LEU A 659 -9.02 -3.89 -12.38
C LEU A 659 -7.62 -3.35 -11.99
N ALA A 660 -7.30 -3.22 -10.70
CA ALA A 660 -6.06 -2.57 -10.24
C ALA A 660 -4.97 -3.55 -9.79
N GLU A 661 -3.70 -3.24 -10.01
CA GLU A 661 -2.55 -4.02 -9.52
C GLU A 661 -2.47 -3.97 -7.98
N SER A 662 -2.60 -2.76 -7.42
CA SER A 662 -2.65 -2.45 -5.98
C SER A 662 -3.60 -1.27 -5.75
N ILE A 663 -3.87 -0.89 -4.50
CA ILE A 663 -4.60 0.35 -4.17
C ILE A 663 -3.91 1.14 -3.06
N ASN A 664 -4.27 2.41 -2.95
CA ASN A 664 -3.92 3.26 -1.80
C ASN A 664 -5.09 3.29 -0.80
N HIS A 665 -4.78 3.48 0.49
CA HIS A 665 -5.69 3.54 1.66
C HIS A 665 -6.39 2.22 2.03
N GLY A 666 -7.42 1.78 1.31
CA GLY A 666 -8.11 0.50 1.56
C GLY A 666 -8.82 0.35 2.91
N LEU A 667 -9.02 1.42 3.70
CA LEU A 667 -9.62 1.41 5.04
C LEU A 667 -10.95 0.64 5.13
N LEU A 668 -11.82 0.78 4.12
CA LEU A 668 -13.14 0.15 4.04
C LEU A 668 -13.09 -1.38 3.92
N LEU A 669 -11.94 -1.98 3.59
CA LEU A 669 -11.76 -3.45 3.67
C LEU A 669 -12.07 -3.97 5.08
N ARG A 670 -11.94 -3.15 6.14
CA ARG A 670 -12.35 -3.51 7.51
C ARG A 670 -13.85 -3.83 7.65
N LYS A 671 -14.69 -3.37 6.72
CA LYS A 671 -16.16 -3.58 6.69
C LYS A 671 -16.58 -4.65 5.66
N ALA A 672 -15.66 -5.15 4.84
CA ALA A 672 -15.94 -6.03 3.72
C ALA A 672 -15.09 -7.32 3.81
N PRO A 673 -15.47 -8.30 4.67
CA PRO A 673 -14.64 -9.47 4.95
C PRO A 673 -14.34 -10.32 3.70
N VAL A 674 -15.29 -10.46 2.78
CA VAL A 674 -15.10 -11.19 1.50
C VAL A 674 -13.97 -10.55 0.68
N LEU A 675 -14.00 -9.22 0.51
CA LEU A 675 -12.95 -8.48 -0.21
C LEU A 675 -11.62 -8.52 0.56
N GLN A 676 -11.61 -8.33 1.88
CA GLN A 676 -10.38 -8.39 2.68
C GLN A 676 -9.69 -9.76 2.57
N TYR A 677 -10.47 -10.85 2.57
CA TYR A 677 -9.95 -12.20 2.38
C TYR A 677 -9.47 -12.44 0.93
N LEU A 678 -10.16 -11.91 -0.08
CA LEU A 678 -9.69 -11.94 -1.47
C LEU A 678 -8.40 -11.12 -1.71
N PHE A 679 -8.26 -9.95 -1.07
CA PHE A 679 -7.03 -9.15 -1.08
C PHE A 679 -5.85 -9.91 -0.44
N TYR A 680 -6.11 -10.65 0.64
CA TYR A 680 -5.16 -11.59 1.24
C TYR A 680 -4.79 -12.73 0.28
N LEU A 681 -5.76 -13.47 -0.25
CA LEU A 681 -5.55 -14.64 -1.13
C LEU A 681 -4.79 -14.27 -2.43
N CYS A 682 -5.09 -13.11 -3.01
CA CYS A 682 -4.40 -12.59 -4.20
C CYS A 682 -3.12 -11.79 -3.90
N GLN A 683 -2.78 -11.57 -2.62
CA GLN A 683 -1.65 -10.73 -2.16
C GLN A 683 -1.60 -9.34 -2.82
N ILE A 684 -2.76 -8.68 -2.89
CA ILE A 684 -2.95 -7.36 -3.51
C ILE A 684 -2.31 -6.29 -2.62
N GLY A 685 -1.47 -5.44 -3.23
CA GLY A 685 -0.77 -4.38 -2.52
C GLY A 685 -1.70 -3.32 -1.93
N LEU A 686 -1.41 -2.89 -0.70
CA LEU A 686 -2.10 -1.82 0.02
C LEU A 686 -1.09 -0.79 0.54
N ALA A 687 -1.01 0.38 -0.10
CA ALA A 687 -0.24 1.52 0.41
C ALA A 687 -1.10 2.32 1.39
N MET A 688 -0.72 2.36 2.68
CA MET A 688 -1.53 2.94 3.75
C MET A 688 -0.79 4.08 4.46
N SER A 689 -1.47 5.20 4.71
CA SER A 689 -0.90 6.41 5.31
C SER A 689 -1.61 6.81 6.62
N PRO A 690 -1.31 6.15 7.75
CA PRO A 690 -2.03 6.31 9.02
C PRO A 690 -2.17 7.72 9.59
N LEU A 691 -1.19 8.61 9.44
CA LEU A 691 -1.23 10.00 9.91
C LEU A 691 -2.21 10.86 9.10
N SER A 692 -2.28 10.64 7.78
CA SER A 692 -3.31 11.22 6.92
C SER A 692 -4.70 10.71 7.34
N ASN A 693 -4.87 9.38 7.42
CA ASN A 693 -6.16 8.79 7.78
C ASN A 693 -6.61 9.28 9.18
N ASN A 694 -5.69 9.44 10.14
CA ASN A 694 -5.96 10.00 11.46
C ASN A 694 -6.46 11.45 11.43
N SER A 695 -5.96 12.24 10.48
CA SER A 695 -6.30 13.66 10.34
C SER A 695 -7.62 13.87 9.57
N LEU A 696 -7.98 12.95 8.67
CA LEU A 696 -9.12 13.08 7.77
C LEU A 696 -10.34 12.20 8.12
N PHE A 697 -10.14 10.96 8.58
CA PHE A 697 -11.23 9.95 8.59
C PHE A 697 -11.32 9.05 9.82
N LEU A 698 -10.21 8.72 10.51
CA LEU A 698 -10.16 7.60 11.44
C LEU A 698 -8.98 7.68 12.43
N GLU A 699 -9.26 7.93 13.71
CA GLU A 699 -8.27 7.94 14.81
C GLU A 699 -7.18 6.86 14.68
N TYR A 700 -5.90 7.23 14.84
CA TYR A 700 -4.73 6.37 14.62
C TYR A 700 -4.82 4.98 15.28
N PRO A 701 -5.24 4.82 16.57
CA PRO A 701 -5.35 3.49 17.19
C PRO A 701 -6.44 2.60 16.60
N ARG A 702 -7.38 3.16 15.82
CA ARG A 702 -8.43 2.44 15.11
C ARG A 702 -8.07 2.11 13.66
N ASN A 703 -6.94 2.59 13.13
CA ASN A 703 -6.52 2.31 11.75
C ASN A 703 -6.23 0.81 11.59
N PRO A 704 -6.76 0.13 10.55
CA PRO A 704 -6.70 -1.33 10.45
C PRO A 704 -5.36 -1.88 9.92
N LEU A 705 -4.35 -1.05 9.61
CA LEU A 705 -3.05 -1.49 9.09
C LEU A 705 -2.42 -2.59 9.96
N LYS A 706 -2.40 -2.42 11.28
CA LYS A 706 -1.98 -3.43 12.27
C LYS A 706 -2.67 -4.78 12.02
N ASP A 707 -3.99 -4.77 11.94
CA ASP A 707 -4.81 -5.98 11.81
C ASP A 707 -4.63 -6.63 10.43
N PHE A 708 -4.44 -5.83 9.38
CA PHE A 708 -4.14 -6.30 8.02
C PHE A 708 -2.75 -6.96 7.97
N LEU A 709 -1.74 -6.35 8.59
CA LEU A 709 -0.39 -6.94 8.72
C LEU A 709 -0.41 -8.23 9.54
N ALA A 710 -1.14 -8.27 10.66
CA ALA A 710 -1.29 -9.49 11.45
C ALA A 710 -1.87 -10.64 10.61
N ARG A 711 -2.96 -10.37 9.87
CA ARG A 711 -3.61 -11.32 8.95
C ARG A 711 -2.78 -11.68 7.71
N GLY A 712 -1.68 -10.97 7.44
CA GLY A 712 -0.79 -11.25 6.30
C GLY A 712 -1.27 -10.67 4.97
N LEU A 713 -2.05 -9.58 4.98
CA LEU A 713 -2.30 -8.79 3.78
C LEU A 713 -1.01 -8.06 3.37
N HIS A 714 -0.85 -7.83 2.08
CA HIS A 714 0.35 -7.22 1.49
C HIS A 714 0.34 -5.69 1.65
N VAL A 715 0.52 -5.22 2.89
CA VAL A 715 0.49 -3.80 3.28
C VAL A 715 1.89 -3.15 3.29
N SER A 716 1.95 -1.86 2.98
CA SER A 716 3.10 -0.96 3.22
C SER A 716 2.66 0.35 3.86
N LEU A 717 3.57 0.97 4.63
CA LEU A 717 3.43 2.35 5.10
C LEU A 717 3.81 3.36 4.01
N SER A 718 3.13 4.49 3.99
CA SER A 718 3.32 5.61 3.06
C SER A 718 2.91 6.95 3.71
N THR A 719 3.21 8.10 3.10
CA THR A 719 3.09 9.41 3.79
C THR A 719 1.98 10.34 3.30
N ASP A 720 1.41 10.10 2.12
CA ASP A 720 0.32 10.89 1.52
C ASP A 720 0.72 12.36 1.23
N ASP A 721 0.54 13.26 2.20
CA ASP A 721 0.99 14.65 2.17
C ASP A 721 1.92 14.98 3.37
N PRO A 722 3.24 14.79 3.24
CA PRO A 722 4.23 15.30 4.19
C PRO A 722 4.06 16.77 4.57
N LEU A 723 3.62 17.61 3.64
CA LEU A 723 3.34 19.03 3.87
C LEU A 723 2.24 19.27 4.91
N GLN A 724 1.25 18.37 4.96
CA GLN A 724 0.02 18.54 5.73
C GLN A 724 0.00 17.74 7.04
N PHE A 725 0.74 16.63 7.12
CA PHE A 725 0.61 15.65 8.22
C PHE A 725 1.90 15.36 9.01
N HIS A 726 3.07 15.84 8.57
CA HIS A 726 4.38 15.44 9.10
C HIS A 726 5.23 16.61 9.60
N PHE A 727 6.00 16.38 10.68
CA PHE A 727 6.82 17.41 11.34
C PHE A 727 8.34 17.25 11.10
N THR A 728 8.81 16.07 10.71
CA THR A 728 10.25 15.75 10.60
C THR A 728 10.86 16.01 9.21
N LYS A 729 12.20 15.89 9.09
CA LYS A 729 12.91 15.90 7.79
C LYS A 729 12.71 14.61 7.00
N GLU A 730 12.24 13.53 7.63
CA GLU A 730 12.15 12.19 7.03
C GLU A 730 10.73 11.62 7.24
N PRO A 731 9.72 12.09 6.47
CA PRO A 731 8.31 11.80 6.71
C PRO A 731 7.99 10.30 6.79
N LEU A 732 8.57 9.49 5.90
CA LEU A 732 8.37 8.04 5.93
C LEU A 732 8.91 7.41 7.23
N MET A 733 10.06 7.87 7.73
CA MET A 733 10.61 7.39 9.01
C MET A 733 9.77 7.83 10.21
N GLU A 734 9.06 8.96 10.13
CA GLU A 734 8.08 9.41 11.13
C GLU A 734 6.86 8.48 11.19
N GLU A 735 6.28 8.07 10.05
CA GLU A 735 5.22 7.04 10.01
C GLU A 735 5.67 5.70 10.61
N TYR A 736 6.81 5.16 10.17
CA TYR A 736 7.33 3.90 10.76
C TYR A 736 7.60 4.03 12.27
N SER A 737 8.11 5.18 12.73
CA SER A 737 8.38 5.43 14.15
C SER A 737 7.09 5.50 14.98
N ILE A 738 6.06 6.19 14.49
CA ILE A 738 4.78 6.33 15.19
C ILE A 738 4.00 5.00 15.15
N ALA A 739 3.96 4.31 14.02
CA ALA A 739 3.36 2.97 13.90
C ALA A 739 3.99 1.97 14.88
N ALA A 740 5.32 1.94 14.97
CA ALA A 740 6.04 1.09 15.93
C ALA A 740 5.74 1.48 17.39
N GLN A 741 5.73 2.77 17.73
CA GLN A 741 5.46 3.20 19.11
C GLN A 741 3.99 3.06 19.54
N VAL A 742 3.02 3.20 18.63
CA VAL A 742 1.59 3.08 18.95
C VAL A 742 1.12 1.63 18.92
N TRP A 743 1.46 0.85 17.88
CA TRP A 743 0.99 -0.54 17.74
C TRP A 743 1.96 -1.60 18.28
N LYS A 744 3.15 -1.19 18.76
CA LYS A 744 4.21 -2.06 19.30
C LYS A 744 4.79 -3.03 18.28
N LEU A 745 4.93 -2.57 17.04
CA LEU A 745 5.59 -3.32 15.97
C LEU A 745 7.05 -3.60 16.32
N SER A 746 7.49 -4.84 16.08
CA SER A 746 8.87 -5.28 16.23
C SER A 746 9.74 -4.86 15.05
N PHE A 747 11.06 -5.04 15.17
CA PHE A 747 11.97 -4.89 14.04
C PHE A 747 11.66 -5.87 12.90
N THR A 748 11.17 -7.08 13.17
CA THR A 748 10.67 -8.01 12.14
C THR A 748 9.52 -7.38 11.35
N ASP A 749 8.52 -6.82 12.04
CA ASP A 749 7.31 -6.26 11.42
C ASP A 749 7.64 -5.01 10.57
N MET A 750 8.56 -4.16 11.05
CA MET A 750 9.05 -3.02 10.28
C MET A 750 9.88 -3.44 9.05
N CYS A 751 10.64 -4.55 9.12
CA CYS A 751 11.34 -5.11 7.97
C CYS A 751 10.36 -5.78 6.97
N GLU A 752 9.27 -6.36 7.45
CA GLU A 752 8.19 -6.90 6.62
C GLU A 752 7.49 -5.78 5.82
N LEU A 753 7.06 -4.71 6.50
CA LEU A 753 6.50 -3.51 5.86
C LEU A 753 7.45 -2.87 4.84
N ALA A 754 8.75 -2.79 5.15
CA ALA A 754 9.76 -2.28 4.23
C ALA A 754 9.93 -3.16 2.99
N ARG A 755 10.03 -4.49 3.15
CA ARG A 755 10.08 -5.45 2.04
C ARG A 755 8.84 -5.35 1.15
N ASN A 756 7.65 -5.27 1.76
CA ASN A 756 6.39 -5.10 1.05
C ASN A 756 6.36 -3.79 0.24
N SER A 757 6.84 -2.68 0.79
CA SER A 757 6.92 -1.41 0.05
C SER A 757 7.75 -1.52 -1.23
N VAL A 758 8.89 -2.24 -1.20
CA VAL A 758 9.70 -2.51 -2.39
C VAL A 758 8.92 -3.40 -3.38
N LEU A 759 8.20 -4.43 -2.91
CA LEU A 759 7.41 -5.32 -3.77
C LEU A 759 6.24 -4.60 -4.47
N ILE A 760 5.52 -3.73 -3.75
CA ILE A 760 4.40 -2.90 -4.25
C ILE A 760 4.88 -1.77 -5.17
N SER A 761 6.14 -1.32 -5.03
CA SER A 761 6.65 -0.17 -5.77
C SER A 761 6.76 -0.39 -7.29
N GLY A 762 6.81 0.70 -8.05
CA GLY A 762 7.04 0.72 -9.49
C GLY A 762 8.50 0.67 -9.94
N PHE A 763 9.46 0.38 -9.05
CA PHE A 763 10.87 0.34 -9.42
C PHE A 763 11.19 -0.83 -10.37
N PRO A 764 12.12 -0.66 -11.34
CA PRO A 764 12.49 -1.72 -12.28
C PRO A 764 12.95 -3.00 -11.57
N ASP A 765 12.63 -4.15 -12.14
CA ASP A 765 12.89 -5.44 -11.51
C ASP A 765 14.41 -5.72 -11.30
N VAL A 766 15.30 -5.12 -12.10
CA VAL A 766 16.77 -5.09 -11.84
C VAL A 766 17.13 -4.38 -10.53
N VAL A 767 16.45 -3.28 -10.22
CA VAL A 767 16.64 -2.52 -8.97
C VAL A 767 16.07 -3.30 -7.79
N LYS A 768 14.90 -3.94 -7.95
CA LYS A 768 14.33 -4.82 -6.91
C LYS A 768 15.22 -6.04 -6.62
N SER A 769 15.83 -6.63 -7.65
CA SER A 769 16.82 -7.71 -7.52
C SER A 769 17.97 -7.31 -6.59
N HIS A 770 18.45 -6.07 -6.73
CA HIS A 770 19.54 -5.51 -5.92
C HIS A 770 19.11 -5.19 -4.48
N TRP A 771 17.85 -4.84 -4.27
CA TRP A 771 17.28 -4.48 -2.96
C TRP A 771 16.75 -5.65 -2.13
N LEU A 772 16.32 -6.75 -2.77
CA LEU A 772 15.70 -7.92 -2.12
C LEU A 772 16.54 -9.21 -2.23
N GLY A 773 17.59 -9.21 -3.05
CA GLY A 773 18.33 -10.40 -3.45
C GLY A 773 17.81 -10.99 -4.76
N LEU A 774 18.69 -11.62 -5.55
CA LEU A 774 18.37 -12.10 -6.90
C LEU A 774 17.13 -13.03 -6.94
N ASN A 775 16.94 -13.87 -5.92
CA ASN A 775 15.88 -14.88 -5.95
C ASN A 775 14.46 -14.34 -5.69
N TYR A 776 14.26 -13.03 -5.45
CA TYR A 776 12.92 -12.46 -5.21
C TYR A 776 11.93 -12.67 -6.38
N TRP A 777 12.42 -12.93 -7.60
CA TRP A 777 11.58 -13.18 -8.77
C TRP A 777 11.07 -14.63 -8.91
N GLN A 778 11.54 -15.56 -8.08
CA GLN A 778 11.18 -16.99 -8.22
C GLN A 778 9.68 -17.26 -8.04
N GLU A 779 9.17 -18.28 -8.74
CA GLU A 779 7.76 -18.69 -8.69
C GLU A 779 7.40 -19.42 -7.39
N GLU A 780 8.39 -20.08 -6.77
CA GLU A 780 8.29 -20.59 -5.40
C GLU A 780 8.59 -19.44 -4.43
N GLU A 781 7.57 -18.61 -4.19
CA GLU A 781 7.58 -17.61 -3.12
C GLU A 781 7.82 -18.28 -1.74
N GLY A 782 8.24 -17.51 -0.75
CA GLY A 782 8.69 -18.02 0.56
C GLY A 782 10.19 -17.80 0.79
N VAL A 783 10.83 -18.64 1.61
CA VAL A 783 12.21 -18.42 2.10
C VAL A 783 13.25 -18.28 0.98
N VAL A 784 13.14 -19.07 -0.10
CA VAL A 784 14.09 -19.01 -1.23
C VAL A 784 14.05 -17.64 -1.93
N SER A 785 12.91 -16.95 -1.88
CA SER A 785 12.69 -15.60 -2.43
C SER A 785 13.17 -14.44 -1.54
N ASN A 786 14.03 -14.72 -0.55
CA ASN A 786 14.48 -13.74 0.44
C ASN A 786 15.99 -13.85 0.74
N ASP A 787 16.73 -12.79 0.43
CA ASP A 787 18.05 -12.58 1.01
C ASP A 787 17.91 -11.76 2.29
N ILE A 788 17.99 -12.42 3.46
CA ILE A 788 17.95 -11.75 4.76
C ILE A 788 19.10 -10.74 4.93
N THR A 789 20.22 -10.90 4.21
CA THR A 789 21.33 -9.92 4.20
C THR A 789 21.03 -8.67 3.37
N ARG A 790 19.85 -8.61 2.73
CA ARG A 790 19.30 -7.46 1.99
C ARG A 790 18.02 -6.92 2.63
N THR A 791 17.11 -7.80 3.05
CA THR A 791 15.78 -7.43 3.59
C THR A 791 15.74 -7.27 5.10
N ASN A 792 16.70 -7.85 5.83
CA ASN A 792 16.68 -8.05 7.29
C ASN A 792 15.37 -8.69 7.82
N LEU A 793 14.63 -9.40 6.96
CA LEU A 793 13.38 -10.08 7.32
C LEU A 793 13.67 -11.57 7.58
N PRO A 794 13.52 -12.06 8.82
CA PRO A 794 13.56 -13.47 9.20
C PRO A 794 12.92 -14.42 8.20
N ASN A 795 13.63 -15.49 7.90
CA ASN A 795 13.13 -16.58 7.08
C ASN A 795 12.02 -17.33 7.82
N ILE A 796 12.09 -17.38 9.15
CA ILE A 796 11.01 -17.86 10.04
C ILE A 796 9.69 -17.13 9.76
N ARG A 797 9.73 -15.79 9.62
CA ARG A 797 8.54 -14.98 9.31
C ARG A 797 7.97 -15.33 7.94
N LEU A 798 8.82 -15.39 6.91
CA LEU A 798 8.38 -15.67 5.54
C LEU A 798 7.93 -17.11 5.33
N ALA A 799 8.53 -18.08 6.02
CA ALA A 799 8.07 -19.46 6.06
C ALA A 799 6.65 -19.53 6.60
N TYR A 800 6.37 -18.88 7.75
CA TYR A 800 5.03 -18.79 8.31
C TYR A 800 4.02 -18.12 7.36
N ARG A 801 4.38 -17.01 6.72
CA ARG A 801 3.49 -16.30 5.77
C ARG A 801 3.15 -17.19 4.56
N TYR A 802 4.16 -17.77 3.94
CA TYR A 802 4.00 -18.62 2.76
C TYR A 802 3.25 -19.92 3.08
N GLU A 803 3.61 -20.60 4.17
CA GLU A 803 2.90 -21.78 4.69
C GLU A 803 1.43 -21.45 4.94
N THR A 804 1.12 -20.31 5.55
CA THR A 804 -0.28 -19.96 5.85
C THR A 804 -1.07 -19.63 4.59
N LEU A 805 -0.52 -18.85 3.65
CA LEU A 805 -1.17 -18.54 2.37
C LEU A 805 -1.40 -19.78 1.51
N THR A 806 -0.41 -20.68 1.43
CA THR A 806 -0.53 -21.93 0.68
C THR A 806 -1.54 -22.90 1.31
N HIS A 807 -1.67 -22.94 2.63
CA HIS A 807 -2.73 -23.72 3.29
C HIS A 807 -4.13 -23.16 3.03
N GLU A 808 -4.37 -21.84 3.12
CA GLU A 808 -5.68 -21.25 2.79
C GLU A 808 -6.05 -21.51 1.32
N LEU A 809 -5.10 -21.39 0.39
CA LEU A 809 -5.33 -21.68 -1.03
C LEU A 809 -5.55 -23.18 -1.31
N HIS A 810 -4.81 -24.07 -0.64
CA HIS A 810 -4.98 -25.52 -0.75
C HIS A 810 -6.33 -25.98 -0.20
N LEU A 811 -6.82 -25.38 0.89
CA LEU A 811 -8.16 -25.61 1.44
C LEU A 811 -9.24 -25.29 0.39
N LEU A 812 -9.19 -24.10 -0.23
CA LEU A 812 -10.19 -23.68 -1.21
C LEU A 812 -10.16 -24.53 -2.48
N VAL A 813 -8.96 -24.82 -3.02
CA VAL A 813 -8.85 -25.67 -4.22
C VAL A 813 -9.29 -27.11 -3.93
N THR A 814 -8.96 -27.67 -2.76
CA THR A 814 -9.42 -29.03 -2.40
C THR A 814 -10.93 -29.10 -2.28
N ALA A 815 -11.56 -28.16 -1.56
CA ALA A 815 -13.00 -28.11 -1.39
C ALA A 815 -13.74 -28.00 -2.74
N ALA A 816 -13.28 -27.11 -3.64
CA ALA A 816 -13.89 -26.94 -4.95
C ALA A 816 -13.66 -28.12 -5.91
N LEU A 817 -12.61 -28.94 -5.71
CA LEU A 817 -12.42 -30.19 -6.46
C LEU A 817 -13.32 -31.32 -5.93
N ASP A 818 -13.54 -31.38 -4.61
CA ASP A 818 -14.40 -32.40 -4.00
C ASP A 818 -15.89 -32.27 -4.43
N VAL A 819 -16.35 -31.07 -4.84
CA VAL A 819 -17.68 -30.84 -5.46
C VAL A 819 -17.87 -31.69 -6.73
N ASN A 820 -16.84 -31.79 -7.58
CA ASN A 820 -16.97 -32.44 -8.88
C ASN A 820 -17.08 -33.97 -8.80
N ILE A 821 -16.92 -34.55 -7.60
CA ILE A 821 -16.96 -35.99 -7.33
C ILE A 821 -18.34 -36.43 -6.83
N THR A 822 -19.14 -35.54 -6.24
CA THR A 822 -20.43 -35.89 -5.63
C THR A 822 -21.63 -35.88 -6.58
N ASP A 823 -21.54 -35.23 -7.76
CA ASP A 823 -22.70 -35.06 -8.68
C ASP A 823 -23.02 -36.28 -9.58
N ASP A 824 -22.25 -37.38 -9.47
CA ASP A 824 -22.65 -38.69 -10.01
C ASP A 824 -23.84 -39.32 -9.21
N GLY A 825 -24.25 -38.68 -8.11
CA GLY A 825 -25.20 -39.19 -7.12
C GLY A 825 -26.67 -38.72 -7.22
N GLY A 826 -27.04 -37.93 -8.23
CA GLY A 826 -28.45 -37.69 -8.59
C GLY A 826 -29.26 -36.75 -7.67
N GLY A 827 -28.93 -35.45 -7.63
CA GLY A 827 -29.78 -34.42 -7.02
C GLY A 827 -29.48 -33.00 -7.49
N ILE A 828 -30.36 -32.42 -8.34
CA ILE A 828 -30.37 -31.00 -8.79
C ILE A 828 -28.95 -30.45 -9.08
N GLY A 829 -28.24 -31.12 -9.98
CA GLY A 829 -26.78 -31.03 -10.08
C GLY A 829 -26.17 -29.79 -10.76
N PHE A 830 -24.89 -29.56 -10.45
CA PHE A 830 -23.98 -28.65 -11.14
C PHE A 830 -23.07 -29.46 -12.08
N LYS A 831 -23.54 -29.70 -13.30
CA LYS A 831 -22.86 -30.58 -14.26
C LYS A 831 -21.41 -30.17 -14.53
N ASN A 832 -20.59 -31.18 -14.80
CA ASN A 832 -19.14 -31.19 -15.03
C ASN A 832 -18.58 -30.26 -16.17
N SER A 833 -19.34 -29.30 -16.69
CA SER A 833 -18.90 -28.31 -17.68
C SER A 833 -18.23 -27.07 -17.07
N ASP A 834 -18.69 -26.61 -15.91
CA ASP A 834 -18.57 -25.18 -15.55
C ASP A 834 -17.26 -24.77 -14.83
N LEU A 835 -16.46 -25.75 -14.41
CA LEU A 835 -15.12 -25.54 -13.84
C LEU A 835 -13.97 -25.87 -14.82
N CYS A 836 -14.19 -26.75 -15.80
CA CYS A 836 -13.17 -27.17 -16.77
C CYS A 836 -13.28 -26.47 -18.13
N ALA A 837 -14.39 -25.80 -18.45
CA ALA A 837 -14.52 -24.99 -19.68
C ALA A 837 -14.19 -23.51 -19.44
N SER A 838 -13.24 -22.98 -20.21
CA SER A 838 -13.01 -21.54 -20.34
C SER A 838 -13.19 -21.09 -21.80
N PRO A 839 -13.88 -19.99 -22.11
CA PRO A 839 -14.76 -19.15 -21.27
C PRO A 839 -16.24 -19.27 -21.67
N LEU A 840 -17.09 -18.44 -21.06
CA LEU A 840 -18.48 -18.13 -21.48
C LEU A 840 -19.48 -19.30 -21.43
N HIS A 841 -20.30 -19.33 -20.38
CA HIS A 841 -21.74 -19.16 -20.58
C HIS A 841 -22.40 -18.43 -19.40
N VAL A 842 -23.53 -17.80 -19.67
CA VAL A 842 -24.37 -17.11 -18.67
C VAL A 842 -25.23 -18.15 -17.95
N ILE A 843 -25.29 -18.09 -16.61
CA ILE A 843 -26.25 -18.87 -15.82
C ILE A 843 -27.67 -18.50 -16.29
N PRO A 844 -28.49 -19.43 -16.80
CA PRO A 844 -29.84 -19.13 -17.26
C PRO A 844 -30.71 -18.61 -16.10
N SER A 845 -31.65 -17.73 -16.42
CA SER A 845 -32.36 -16.80 -15.50
C SER A 845 -33.26 -17.43 -14.43
N ASN A 846 -33.11 -18.72 -14.11
CA ASN A 846 -34.09 -19.52 -13.37
C ASN A 846 -34.08 -19.28 -11.84
N LEU A 847 -33.28 -18.32 -11.35
CA LEU A 847 -33.39 -17.76 -9.99
C LEU A 847 -34.36 -16.55 -9.91
N LEU A 848 -35.03 -16.19 -11.02
CA LEU A 848 -36.04 -15.12 -11.08
C LEU A 848 -37.48 -15.66 -11.11
N GLN A 849 -37.83 -16.54 -10.17
CA GLN A 849 -39.23 -16.81 -9.84
C GLN A 849 -39.45 -16.86 -8.32
N MET A 850 -39.87 -15.73 -7.76
CA MET A 850 -40.69 -15.71 -6.54
C MET A 850 -42.14 -15.44 -6.96
N ASN A 851 -42.99 -16.45 -6.76
CA ASN A 851 -44.45 -16.41 -6.69
C ASN A 851 -45.17 -15.25 -7.43
N HIS A 852 -45.40 -15.41 -8.73
CA HIS A 852 -46.67 -14.94 -9.29
C HIS A 852 -47.75 -15.96 -8.96
N PHE A 853 -48.88 -15.51 -8.41
CA PHE A 853 -50.09 -16.33 -8.29
C PHE A 853 -50.80 -16.41 -9.65
N ASP A 854 -51.41 -17.56 -9.95
CA ASP A 854 -52.15 -17.78 -11.20
C ASP A 854 -53.53 -17.10 -11.18
N ASP A 855 -53.60 -15.88 -11.70
CA ASP A 855 -54.86 -15.19 -12.03
C ASP A 855 -55.50 -15.82 -13.28
N ASN A 856 -56.21 -16.95 -13.11
CA ASN A 856 -57.07 -17.51 -14.17
C ASN A 856 -58.14 -18.50 -13.68
N HIS A 857 -59.19 -18.02 -13.01
CA HIS A 857 -60.55 -18.58 -13.12
C HIS A 857 -61.57 -17.44 -13.04
N ARG A 858 -62.60 -17.48 -13.89
CA ARG A 858 -63.68 -16.48 -13.99
C ARG A 858 -65.02 -17.12 -13.63
N CYS A 859 -65.92 -16.29 -13.09
CA CYS A 859 -67.30 -16.60 -12.72
C CYS A 859 -67.45 -17.58 -11.53
N GLY A 860 -68.35 -17.34 -10.57
CA GLY A 860 -69.23 -16.17 -10.41
C GLY A 860 -70.12 -16.29 -9.18
N ASP A 861 -70.93 -15.25 -8.95
CA ASP A 861 -72.16 -15.18 -8.15
C ASP A 861 -72.19 -15.82 -6.74
N GLY A 862 -72.41 -15.00 -5.69
CA GLY A 862 -73.09 -15.50 -4.47
C GLY A 862 -72.81 -14.82 -3.13
N TYR A 863 -73.58 -13.77 -2.83
CA TYR A 863 -74.26 -13.51 -1.54
C TYR A 863 -73.50 -13.52 -0.18
N ASP A 864 -73.71 -12.40 0.54
CA ASP A 864 -74.06 -12.25 1.97
C ASP A 864 -73.00 -12.33 3.10
N ASP A 865 -72.84 -11.15 3.71
CA ASP A 865 -73.00 -10.82 5.14
C ASP A 865 -71.88 -10.91 6.21
N ASP A 866 -71.94 -9.88 7.07
CA ASP A 866 -71.57 -9.72 8.49
C ASP A 866 -70.10 -9.74 8.98
N ASP A 867 -69.60 -8.51 9.16
CA ASP A 867 -69.22 -7.89 10.45
C ASP A 867 -67.86 -8.04 11.17
N ASP A 868 -67.56 -6.92 11.85
CA ASP A 868 -66.76 -6.65 13.06
C ASP A 868 -65.23 -6.90 13.15
N VAL A 869 -64.50 -5.80 12.88
CA VAL A 869 -63.80 -5.00 13.91
C VAL A 869 -62.93 -5.73 14.94
N ASN A 870 -61.60 -5.65 14.77
CA ASN A 870 -60.70 -4.81 15.60
C ASN A 870 -59.31 -4.65 14.94
#